data_AF-A0A2U1KKC1-F1
#
_entry.id   AF-A0A2U1KKC1-F1
#
_cell.length_a   1.000
_cell.length_b   1.000
_cell.length_c   1.000
_cell.angle_alpha   90.00
_cell.angle_beta   90.00
_cell.angle_gamma   90.00
#
_symmetry.space_group_name_H-M   'P 1'
#
loop_
_entity.id
_entity.type
_entity.pdbx_description
1 polymer ?
#
loop_
_entity_poly.entity_id
_entity_poly.type
_entity_poly.pdbx_seq_one_letter_code
_entity_poly.pdbx_strand_id
1 'polypeptide(L)'
;MSSLFVKGVILKSGDHEVCSYKRLKQRRKDDICRLPYMKWSGRGNLSVPRRELRLGGGSVKAVLNPVSPPPAATTTKKRVFTFGKGKSEGNKGMKSLLGGKGANLAEMASIGLSVPPGLTISTEACNEYVQGGKKLPSGLWDEILEGLQYVQTEIGASLGDPTKPLLLSVRSGAAISMPGMMDTVLNLGLNDEVVAGLAGKSGARFAYDSYRRFLDMFGNVVMDIPHALFEERLGQLKAERGVHLDTDLTAADLKDLVEQYKKVYVEYKGEKFPTDPKKQLELAVNAVFDSWDSPRANKYRSINQITGLKGTAVNIQCMVFGNMGDTSGTGVLFTRNPSTGENKLYGEFLINAQGEDVVAGIRTPQDIVTMKNCMPEAYKELVENCEILERHYKDMMDIEFTVQENRLWMLQCRSGKRTGKGAVRIAVDMVNEKLIDTRTAIMRVEPQHLDQLLHPQFEDASAYKNQVVATGLPASPGAAVGQVVFSAEDAETWHAQGKSAILVRTETSPEDVGGMHAAAGILTARGGMTSHAAVVARGWGKCCVSGCADIRVNDDMKVLLIGDLVIREGEWISLNGSTGEVILGKQPLAPPAMSSDLATFMAWADQVRRLKVMANADTPNDALTARNNGAQGIGLCRTEHMFFASDERIKAVRKMIMAVTIEQRKAALDLLLPYQRSDFEGIFRAMDDTKVKDILKKIFGLIFNFRSMRPLSVHATIFCHVITASFCNLQCTFHHEATFGI
;
A
#
# COMPACT_ATOMS: atom_id res chain seq x y z
N MET A 1 -41.20 12.37 33.17
CA MET A 1 -42.65 12.35 33.43
C MET A 1 -43.23 11.37 32.41
N SER A 2 -43.80 10.19 32.70
CA SER A 2 -44.49 9.60 33.86
C SER A 2 -44.52 8.06 33.62
N SER A 3 -43.98 7.18 34.48
CA SER A 3 -44.71 6.26 35.41
C SER A 3 -45.91 5.48 34.80
N LEU A 4 -46.21 4.18 35.03
CA LEU A 4 -45.79 3.14 35.98
C LEU A 4 -46.53 1.81 35.61
N PHE A 5 -45.87 0.65 35.80
CA PHE A 5 -46.34 -0.62 36.45
C PHE A 5 -47.27 -1.70 35.82
N VAL A 6 -46.68 -2.92 35.72
CA VAL A 6 -47.01 -4.22 36.41
C VAL A 6 -48.31 -4.98 36.09
N LYS A 7 -48.21 -6.27 35.66
CA LYS A 7 -48.41 -7.53 36.45
C LYS A 7 -48.61 -8.75 35.52
N GLY A 8 -47.93 -9.86 35.82
CA GLY A 8 -48.21 -11.18 35.25
C GLY A 8 -49.27 -11.96 36.04
N VAL A 9 -49.93 -12.94 35.40
CA VAL A 9 -50.67 -14.03 36.04
C VAL A 9 -50.55 -15.30 35.19
N ILE A 10 -50.24 -16.40 35.89
CA ILE A 10 -50.17 -17.80 35.48
C ILE A 10 -51.58 -18.43 35.52
N LEU A 11 -51.92 -19.28 34.57
CA LEU A 11 -52.87 -20.38 34.79
C LEU A 11 -52.33 -21.69 34.20
N LYS A 12 -52.49 -22.74 35.00
CA LYS A 12 -51.97 -24.11 34.89
C LYS A 12 -53.16 -25.09 34.87
N SER A 13 -52.85 -26.36 34.57
CA SER A 13 -53.66 -27.61 34.65
C SER A 13 -54.50 -27.90 33.40
N GLY A 14 -54.50 -29.10 32.81
CA GLY A 14 -54.05 -30.48 33.14
C GLY A 14 -55.00 -31.43 32.37
N ASP A 15 -54.84 -32.73 32.17
CA ASP A 15 -53.79 -33.74 32.31
C ASP A 15 -54.35 -35.03 31.63
N HIS A 16 -53.48 -36.04 31.41
CA HIS A 16 -53.73 -37.46 31.04
C HIS A 16 -53.85 -37.80 29.54
N GLU A 17 -53.20 -38.84 28.99
CA GLU A 17 -52.81 -40.12 29.59
C GLU A 17 -51.59 -40.80 28.90
N VAL A 18 -50.88 -41.65 29.65
CA VAL A 18 -49.60 -42.31 29.38
C VAL A 18 -49.78 -43.84 29.36
N CYS A 19 -49.09 -44.56 28.46
CA CYS A 19 -48.62 -45.94 28.66
C CYS A 19 -47.52 -46.22 27.60
N SER A 20 -46.32 -46.79 27.83
CA SER A 20 -45.83 -47.72 28.84
C SER A 20 -44.28 -47.70 28.88
N TYR A 21 -43.70 -48.06 30.03
CA TYR A 21 -42.27 -48.14 30.34
C TYR A 21 -41.89 -49.59 30.69
N LYS A 22 -40.62 -49.95 30.47
CA LYS A 22 -39.83 -51.12 30.99
C LYS A 22 -39.70 -52.36 30.08
N ARG A 23 -38.46 -52.60 29.61
CA ARG A 23 -37.64 -53.79 29.97
C ARG A 23 -36.14 -53.54 29.68
N LEU A 24 -35.34 -53.53 30.76
CA LEU A 24 -34.01 -54.16 30.98
C LEU A 24 -32.99 -54.11 29.81
N LYS A 25 -31.88 -53.34 29.86
CA LYS A 25 -30.66 -53.54 30.70
C LYS A 25 -30.42 -55.01 31.10
N GLN A 26 -29.53 -55.73 30.38
CA GLN A 26 -28.42 -56.57 30.88
C GLN A 26 -27.85 -57.45 29.73
N ARG A 27 -26.67 -57.11 29.17
CA ARG A 27 -25.55 -58.04 28.84
C ARG A 27 -24.52 -57.39 27.89
N ARG A 28 -23.26 -57.39 28.39
CA ARG A 28 -21.94 -57.07 27.79
C ARG A 28 -21.70 -55.60 27.41
N LYS A 29 -20.85 -54.77 28.03
CA LYS A 29 -19.63 -54.90 28.88
C LYS A 29 -18.56 -55.85 28.33
N ASP A 30 -17.32 -55.35 28.33
CA ASP A 30 -16.08 -55.80 27.67
C ASP A 30 -15.95 -55.13 26.28
N ASP A 31 -15.15 -54.08 26.01
CA ASP A 31 -13.97 -53.46 26.64
C ASP A 31 -14.12 -51.91 26.57
N ILE A 32 -14.00 -51.07 27.63
CA ILE A 32 -12.85 -50.75 28.51
C ILE A 32 -11.64 -50.26 27.68
N CYS A 33 -11.07 -49.06 27.83
CA CYS A 33 -11.20 -48.00 28.82
C CYS A 33 -10.43 -46.72 28.41
N ARG A 34 -10.97 -45.56 28.84
CA ARG A 34 -10.32 -44.42 29.56
C ARG A 34 -9.25 -43.54 28.87
N LEU A 35 -9.65 -42.28 28.54
CA LEU A 35 -9.33 -40.96 29.19
C LEU A 35 -8.03 -40.83 30.03
N PRO A 36 -7.49 -39.62 30.39
CA PRO A 36 -7.65 -38.22 29.90
C PRO A 36 -6.34 -37.35 29.91
N TYR A 37 -6.46 -36.04 29.63
CA TYR A 37 -5.67 -34.87 30.10
C TYR A 37 -4.33 -35.10 30.87
N MET A 38 -3.23 -34.47 30.42
CA MET A 38 -2.31 -33.73 31.31
C MET A 38 -1.31 -32.83 30.56
N LYS A 39 -1.12 -31.62 31.10
CA LYS A 39 -0.02 -30.69 30.85
C LYS A 39 1.24 -31.14 31.61
N TRP A 40 2.38 -30.73 31.05
CA TRP A 40 3.63 -30.28 31.68
C TRP A 40 4.86 -31.22 31.76
N SER A 41 5.96 -30.64 31.28
CA SER A 41 7.37 -30.81 31.66
C SER A 41 8.15 -32.04 31.18
N GLY A 42 9.43 -31.81 30.89
CA GLY A 42 10.46 -32.83 31.05
C GLY A 42 11.19 -33.23 29.76
N ARG A 43 12.44 -32.79 29.68
CA ARG A 43 13.49 -33.30 28.78
C ARG A 43 13.50 -34.83 28.74
N GLY A 44 13.81 -35.42 27.59
CA GLY A 44 14.21 -36.83 27.53
C GLY A 44 14.24 -37.41 26.12
N ASN A 45 15.41 -37.32 25.48
CA ASN A 45 15.76 -38.17 24.35
C ASN A 45 15.62 -39.65 24.73
N LEU A 46 15.04 -40.46 23.85
CA LEU A 46 15.31 -41.90 23.83
C LEU A 46 15.27 -42.47 22.42
N SER A 47 16.43 -42.99 22.06
CA SER A 47 16.86 -43.71 20.86
C SER A 47 16.22 -45.09 20.70
N VAL A 48 16.11 -45.57 19.47
CA VAL A 48 15.80 -46.97 19.09
C VAL A 48 17.03 -47.57 18.37
N PRO A 49 17.38 -48.87 18.58
CA PRO A 49 18.78 -49.33 18.61
C PRO A 49 19.34 -49.84 17.28
N ARG A 50 20.67 -49.72 17.13
CA ARG A 50 21.49 -50.37 16.09
C ARG A 50 21.91 -51.77 16.55
N ARG A 51 21.88 -52.72 15.61
CA ARG A 51 22.40 -54.10 15.73
C ARG A 51 23.91 -54.11 16.02
N GLU A 52 24.31 -55.00 16.93
CA GLU A 52 25.69 -55.30 17.30
C GLU A 52 26.47 -56.06 16.20
N LEU A 53 27.74 -55.71 16.06
CA LEU A 53 28.81 -56.58 15.60
C LEU A 53 29.97 -56.36 16.60
N ARG A 54 30.27 -57.40 17.40
CA ARG A 54 31.36 -57.41 18.38
C ARG A 54 32.70 -57.56 17.66
N LEU A 55 33.76 -56.96 18.20
CA LEU A 55 35.12 -57.54 18.31
C LEU A 55 35.99 -56.69 19.26
N GLY A 56 36.59 -57.34 20.26
CA GLY A 56 37.94 -57.02 20.76
C GLY A 56 38.15 -55.99 21.89
N GLY A 57 38.32 -56.50 23.12
CA GLY A 57 39.50 -56.24 23.97
C GLY A 57 39.70 -54.88 24.67
N GLY A 58 39.88 -54.93 26.01
CA GLY A 58 40.73 -54.00 26.76
C GLY A 58 40.03 -53.03 27.69
N SER A 59 40.00 -53.36 28.99
CA SER A 59 39.55 -52.47 30.07
C SER A 59 40.61 -51.41 30.40
N VAL A 60 40.26 -50.13 30.32
CA VAL A 60 40.97 -49.04 31.01
C VAL A 60 39.94 -48.12 31.66
N LYS A 61 39.93 -48.08 33.00
CA LYS A 61 39.12 -47.12 33.77
C LYS A 61 39.81 -45.76 33.76
N ALA A 62 39.24 -44.79 33.04
CA ALA A 62 39.60 -43.38 33.16
C ALA A 62 38.57 -42.64 34.02
N VAL A 63 39.04 -42.02 35.10
CA VAL A 63 38.27 -41.13 35.97
C VAL A 63 38.06 -39.80 35.23
N LEU A 64 36.81 -39.46 34.92
CA LEU A 64 36.46 -38.18 34.31
C LEU A 64 35.97 -37.22 35.40
N ASN A 65 36.77 -36.20 35.70
CA ASN A 65 36.29 -34.99 36.37
C ASN A 65 35.37 -34.22 35.39
N PRO A 66 34.21 -33.71 35.83
CA PRO A 66 33.36 -32.90 34.98
C PRO A 66 34.03 -31.54 34.74
N VAL A 67 34.49 -31.31 33.51
CA VAL A 67 34.85 -29.98 33.01
C VAL A 67 33.55 -29.21 32.81
N SER A 68 33.33 -28.17 33.60
CA SER A 68 32.26 -27.21 33.40
C SER A 68 32.35 -26.62 31.98
N PRO A 69 31.24 -26.51 31.24
CA PRO A 69 31.27 -25.88 29.94
C PRO A 69 31.73 -24.42 30.10
N PRO A 70 32.56 -23.88 29.20
CA PRO A 70 32.88 -22.46 29.22
C PRO A 70 31.57 -21.66 29.13
N PRO A 71 31.46 -20.53 29.84
CA PRO A 71 30.28 -19.67 29.76
C PRO A 71 30.05 -19.33 28.29
N ALA A 72 28.82 -19.54 27.82
CA ALA A 72 28.42 -19.14 26.49
C ALA A 72 28.70 -17.64 26.34
N ALA A 73 29.64 -17.28 25.48
CA ALA A 73 29.80 -15.91 25.06
C ALA A 73 28.45 -15.47 24.48
N THR A 74 27.74 -14.60 25.19
CA THR A 74 26.61 -13.85 24.67
C THR A 74 27.15 -13.03 23.50
N THR A 75 27.00 -13.55 22.29
CA THR A 75 27.20 -12.77 21.07
C THR A 75 26.10 -11.72 21.09
N THR A 76 26.41 -10.53 21.61
CA THR A 76 25.52 -9.38 21.56
C THR A 76 25.27 -9.08 20.09
N LYS A 77 24.07 -9.40 19.62
CA LYS A 77 23.61 -9.06 18.27
C LYS A 77 23.65 -7.53 18.15
N LYS A 78 24.40 -7.02 17.17
CA LYS A 78 24.44 -5.59 16.85
C LYS A 78 23.08 -5.14 16.31
N ARG A 79 22.52 -4.07 16.90
CA ARG A 79 21.17 -3.56 16.55
C ARG A 79 21.20 -2.18 15.90
N VAL A 80 22.26 -1.41 16.12
CA VAL A 80 22.45 -0.06 15.56
C VAL A 80 23.55 -0.08 14.49
N PHE A 81 23.29 0.56 13.34
CA PHE A 81 24.18 0.58 12.18
C PHE A 81 24.40 2.02 11.69
N THR A 82 25.62 2.51 11.72
CA THR A 82 25.94 3.88 11.30
C THR A 82 26.18 4.00 9.79
N PHE A 83 25.95 5.20 9.25
CA PHE A 83 26.24 5.57 7.87
C PHE A 83 26.68 7.04 7.78
N GLY A 84 27.56 7.36 6.84
CA GLY A 84 28.12 8.68 6.61
C GLY A 84 28.95 8.73 5.33
N LYS A 85 29.50 9.88 4.97
CA LYS A 85 30.17 10.07 3.67
C LYS A 85 31.29 9.04 3.45
N GLY A 86 31.09 8.11 2.50
CA GLY A 86 32.05 7.06 2.16
C GLY A 86 32.20 5.93 3.18
N LYS A 87 31.37 5.88 4.23
CA LYS A 87 31.41 4.85 5.29
C LYS A 87 30.00 4.38 5.64
N SER A 88 29.80 3.07 5.74
CA SER A 88 28.53 2.49 6.16
C SER A 88 28.74 1.12 6.78
N GLU A 89 28.01 0.82 7.84
CA GLU A 89 27.97 -0.51 8.46
C GLU A 89 26.88 -1.40 7.85
N GLY A 90 26.00 -0.84 7.02
CA GLY A 90 24.96 -1.53 6.26
C GLY A 90 25.21 -1.54 4.75
N ASN A 91 24.32 -2.18 4.00
CA ASN A 91 24.27 -2.16 2.54
C ASN A 91 22.86 -2.48 2.00
N LYS A 92 22.66 -2.35 0.68
CA LYS A 92 21.36 -2.60 0.02
C LYS A 92 20.81 -4.02 0.19
N GLY A 93 21.64 -5.01 0.55
CA GLY A 93 21.24 -6.39 0.79
C GLY A 93 20.54 -6.61 2.14
N MET A 94 20.68 -5.66 3.07
CA MET A 94 20.19 -5.77 4.45
C MET A 94 18.78 -5.19 4.65
N LYS A 95 17.95 -5.14 3.59
CA LYS A 95 16.58 -4.55 3.66
C LYS A 95 15.70 -5.17 4.75
N SER A 96 15.84 -6.47 5.00
CA SER A 96 15.07 -7.15 6.06
C SER A 96 15.44 -6.67 7.47
N LEU A 97 16.69 -6.23 7.68
CA LEU A 97 17.22 -5.79 8.97
C LEU A 97 17.17 -4.27 9.14
N LEU A 98 17.55 -3.50 8.11
CA LEU A 98 17.66 -2.04 8.16
C LEU A 98 16.44 -1.31 7.57
N GLY A 99 15.47 -2.09 7.06
CA GLY A 99 14.41 -1.54 6.23
C GLY A 99 14.91 -1.12 4.84
N GLY A 100 13.98 -0.78 3.95
CA GLY A 100 14.31 -0.27 2.62
C GLY A 100 15.04 1.06 2.67
N LYS A 101 14.62 1.98 3.55
CA LYS A 101 15.22 3.31 3.73
C LYS A 101 16.65 3.22 4.29
N GLY A 102 16.84 2.54 5.42
CA GLY A 102 18.16 2.40 6.04
C GLY A 102 19.16 1.67 5.15
N ALA A 103 18.72 0.61 4.47
CA ALA A 103 19.57 -0.10 3.51
C ALA A 103 20.00 0.79 2.32
N ASN A 104 19.11 1.67 1.84
CA ASN A 104 19.44 2.60 0.74
C ASN A 104 20.29 3.79 1.22
N LEU A 105 20.08 4.31 2.43
CA LEU A 105 20.96 5.32 3.05
C LEU A 105 22.39 4.80 3.18
N ALA A 106 22.52 3.58 3.71
CA ALA A 106 23.77 2.85 3.81
C ALA A 106 24.45 2.65 2.44
N GLU A 107 23.68 2.23 1.43
CA GLU A 107 24.20 2.04 0.07
C GLU A 107 24.66 3.36 -0.56
N MET A 108 23.84 4.42 -0.50
CA MET A 108 24.18 5.74 -1.03
C MET A 108 25.46 6.29 -0.39
N ALA A 109 25.58 6.16 0.94
CA ALA A 109 26.78 6.52 1.68
C ALA A 109 28.01 5.73 1.21
N SER A 110 27.86 4.42 0.97
CA SER A 110 28.95 3.54 0.54
C SER A 110 29.45 3.81 -0.88
N ILE A 111 28.58 4.27 -1.79
CA ILE A 111 28.94 4.63 -3.17
C ILE A 111 29.43 6.09 -3.30
N GLY A 112 29.58 6.80 -2.18
CA GLY A 112 30.21 8.12 -2.12
C GLY A 112 29.28 9.31 -2.34
N LEU A 113 27.95 9.12 -2.34
CA LEU A 113 27.00 10.23 -2.45
C LEU A 113 27.01 11.09 -1.16
N SER A 114 26.69 12.37 -1.32
CA SER A 114 26.56 13.35 -0.23
C SER A 114 25.32 13.06 0.64
N VAL A 115 25.40 12.03 1.48
CA VAL A 115 24.33 11.67 2.43
C VAL A 115 24.65 12.27 3.81
N PRO A 116 23.70 12.95 4.47
CA PRO A 116 23.89 13.40 5.86
C PRO A 116 24.13 12.20 6.78
N PRO A 117 25.14 12.24 7.66
CA PRO A 117 25.48 11.12 8.53
C PRO A 117 24.35 10.80 9.51
N GLY A 118 24.25 9.53 9.88
CA GLY A 118 23.20 9.01 10.73
C GLY A 118 23.44 7.58 11.18
N LEU A 119 22.40 7.00 11.75
CA LEU A 119 22.34 5.62 12.18
C LEU A 119 20.96 5.01 11.92
N THR A 120 20.92 3.69 11.77
CA THR A 120 19.70 2.90 11.62
C THR A 120 19.59 1.91 12.77
N ILE A 121 18.48 1.98 13.51
CA ILE A 121 18.07 0.97 14.49
C ILE A 121 17.31 -0.13 13.74
N SER A 122 17.74 -1.37 13.90
CA SER A 122 17.23 -2.50 13.11
C SER A 122 15.77 -2.88 13.40
N THR A 123 15.16 -3.60 12.45
CA THR A 123 13.82 -4.22 12.60
C THR A 123 13.80 -5.32 13.67
N GLU A 124 14.96 -5.91 14.00
CA GLU A 124 15.08 -6.88 15.09
C GLU A 124 14.90 -6.20 16.46
N ALA A 125 15.45 -4.99 16.64
CA ALA A 125 15.21 -4.19 17.83
C ALA A 125 13.72 -3.80 17.99
N CYS A 126 13.02 -3.50 16.90
CA CYS A 126 11.57 -3.30 16.92
C CYS A 126 10.82 -4.55 17.38
N ASN A 127 11.21 -5.72 16.89
CA ASN A 127 10.60 -6.98 17.29
C ASN A 127 10.89 -7.30 18.78
N GLU A 128 12.11 -7.06 19.26
CA GLU A 128 12.48 -7.18 20.68
C GLU A 128 11.63 -6.24 21.54
N TYR A 129 11.43 -4.99 21.12
CA TYR A 129 10.59 -4.01 21.78
C TYR A 129 9.14 -4.50 21.93
N VAL A 130 8.55 -5.00 20.85
CA VAL A 130 7.17 -5.53 20.85
C VAL A 130 7.06 -6.76 21.75
N GLN A 131 8.00 -7.71 21.65
CA GLN A 131 8.01 -8.91 22.49
C GLN A 131 8.27 -8.61 23.96
N GLY A 132 9.03 -7.55 24.26
CA GLY A 132 9.32 -7.06 25.61
C GLY A 132 8.19 -6.28 26.27
N GLY A 133 7.00 -6.25 25.66
CA GLY A 133 5.85 -5.50 26.18
C GLY A 133 6.00 -3.99 25.98
N LYS A 134 6.47 -3.56 24.81
CA LYS A 134 6.67 -2.16 24.42
C LYS A 134 7.67 -1.43 25.30
N LYS A 135 8.79 -2.09 25.59
CA LYS A 135 9.91 -1.52 26.36
C LYS A 135 11.20 -1.68 25.56
N LEU A 136 12.05 -0.65 25.58
CA LEU A 136 13.35 -0.72 24.92
C LEU A 136 14.17 -1.89 25.50
N PRO A 137 14.70 -2.78 24.65
CA PRO A 137 15.50 -3.91 25.12
C PRO A 137 16.79 -3.41 25.77
N SER A 138 17.30 -4.16 26.75
CA SER A 138 18.50 -3.81 27.49
C SER A 138 19.71 -3.60 26.57
N GLY A 139 20.48 -2.54 26.84
CA GLY A 139 21.68 -2.16 26.08
C GLY A 139 21.41 -1.47 24.74
N LEU A 140 20.16 -1.45 24.24
CA LEU A 140 19.86 -0.77 22.96
C LEU A 140 20.06 0.74 23.07
N TRP A 141 19.70 1.34 24.20
CA TRP A 141 19.89 2.77 24.42
C TRP A 141 21.36 3.17 24.38
N ASP A 142 22.24 2.37 24.97
CA ASP A 142 23.68 2.60 24.93
C ASP A 142 24.22 2.51 23.50
N GLU A 143 23.80 1.50 22.71
CA GLU A 143 24.14 1.41 21.28
C GLU A 143 23.66 2.63 20.47
N ILE A 144 22.48 3.18 20.79
CA ILE A 144 21.96 4.39 20.15
C ILE A 144 22.85 5.60 20.50
N LEU A 145 23.26 5.73 21.75
CA LEU A 145 24.15 6.81 22.19
C LEU A 145 25.55 6.70 21.56
N GLU A 146 26.09 5.49 21.41
CA GLU A 146 27.34 5.25 20.68
C GLU A 146 27.24 5.68 19.21
N GLY A 147 26.15 5.29 18.52
CA GLY A 147 25.91 5.74 17.16
C GLY A 147 25.70 7.26 17.05
N LEU A 148 25.04 7.88 18.03
CA LEU A 148 24.90 9.33 18.09
C LEU A 148 26.25 10.02 18.26
N GLN A 149 27.14 9.46 19.08
CA GLN A 149 28.49 9.98 19.26
C GLN A 149 29.29 9.95 17.94
N TYR A 150 29.11 8.92 17.11
CA TYR A 150 29.67 8.88 15.76
C TYR A 150 29.16 10.06 14.91
N VAL A 151 27.84 10.31 14.89
CA VAL A 151 27.24 11.43 14.13
C VAL A 151 27.74 12.79 14.62
N GLN A 152 27.81 12.98 15.94
CA GLN A 152 28.33 14.22 16.55
C GLN A 152 29.79 14.47 16.15
N THR A 153 30.62 13.43 16.12
CA THR A 153 32.03 13.51 15.74
C THR A 153 32.19 13.84 14.26
N GLU A 154 31.41 13.21 13.38
CA GLU A 154 31.49 13.42 11.93
C GLU A 154 31.06 14.83 11.51
N ILE A 155 30.05 15.40 12.19
CA ILE A 155 29.54 16.75 11.93
C ILE A 155 30.31 17.83 12.69
N GLY A 156 30.91 17.50 13.84
CA GLY A 156 31.52 18.47 14.75
C GLY A 156 30.49 19.32 15.51
N ALA A 157 29.31 18.78 15.76
CA ALA A 157 28.20 19.40 16.51
C ALA A 157 27.69 18.45 17.59
N SER A 158 27.01 18.98 18.61
CA SER A 158 26.52 18.19 19.75
C SER A 158 25.02 18.37 19.95
N LEU A 159 24.34 17.29 20.32
CA LEU A 159 22.91 17.31 20.60
C LEU A 159 22.66 18.10 21.90
N GLY A 160 21.85 19.15 21.82
CA GLY A 160 21.55 20.04 22.94
C GLY A 160 22.57 21.15 23.21
N ASP A 161 23.61 21.31 22.38
CA ASP A 161 24.57 22.42 22.50
C ASP A 161 24.07 23.65 21.73
N PRO A 162 23.80 24.79 22.38
CA PRO A 162 23.35 26.01 21.69
C PRO A 162 24.39 26.62 20.74
N THR A 163 25.68 26.39 20.98
CA THR A 163 26.76 27.00 20.19
C THR A 163 27.02 26.22 18.89
N LYS A 164 26.93 24.89 18.96
CA LYS A 164 27.11 23.97 17.83
C LYS A 164 25.97 22.95 17.82
N PRO A 165 24.74 23.40 17.49
CA PRO A 165 23.57 22.54 17.61
C PRO A 165 23.57 21.43 16.58
N LEU A 166 23.48 20.19 17.04
CA LEU A 166 23.09 19.05 16.22
C LEU A 166 21.58 18.87 16.32
N LEU A 167 20.89 18.93 15.19
CA LEU A 167 19.48 18.58 15.08
C LEU A 167 19.34 17.29 14.29
N LEU A 168 18.33 16.49 14.61
CA LEU A 168 18.12 15.15 14.06
C LEU A 168 16.74 15.05 13.39
N SER A 169 16.66 14.20 12.38
CA SER A 169 15.41 13.63 11.90
C SER A 169 15.29 12.18 12.36
N VAL A 170 14.08 11.77 12.73
CA VAL A 170 13.74 10.40 13.08
C VAL A 170 12.72 9.90 12.07
N ARG A 171 13.13 8.93 11.25
CA ARG A 171 12.36 8.44 10.10
C ARG A 171 12.18 6.94 10.19
N SER A 172 10.94 6.50 10.19
CA SER A 172 10.57 5.09 10.04
C SER A 172 11.01 4.49 8.69
N GLY A 173 11.21 3.18 8.66
CA GLY A 173 11.55 2.44 7.44
C GLY A 173 11.42 0.92 7.61
N ALA A 174 10.34 0.34 7.08
CA ALA A 174 10.17 -1.11 7.02
C ALA A 174 10.91 -1.71 5.81
N ALA A 175 11.06 -3.05 5.78
CA ALA A 175 11.73 -3.75 4.68
C ALA A 175 11.03 -3.55 3.33
N ILE A 176 9.70 -3.46 3.36
CA ILE A 176 8.85 -3.12 2.23
C ILE A 176 8.38 -1.68 2.40
N SER A 177 8.42 -0.90 1.32
CA SER A 177 7.99 0.50 1.35
C SER A 177 6.50 0.60 1.64
N MET A 178 6.15 1.37 2.67
CA MET A 178 4.78 1.71 3.07
C MET A 178 4.62 3.24 3.01
N PRO A 179 4.49 3.84 1.82
CA PRO A 179 4.45 5.30 1.66
C PRO A 179 3.24 5.89 2.41
N GLY A 180 3.43 7.04 3.04
CA GLY A 180 2.39 7.71 3.85
C GLY A 180 2.11 7.06 5.20
N MET A 181 2.42 5.79 5.43
CA MET A 181 1.89 5.06 6.59
C MET A 181 2.58 5.34 7.93
N MET A 182 3.81 5.86 7.89
CA MET A 182 4.64 6.01 9.07
C MET A 182 5.27 7.40 9.14
N ASP A 183 5.18 7.99 10.32
CA ASP A 183 5.50 9.39 10.52
C ASP A 183 7.02 9.65 10.52
N THR A 184 7.37 10.90 10.24
CA THR A 184 8.73 11.42 10.30
C THR A 184 8.73 12.60 11.26
N VAL A 185 9.71 12.65 12.16
CA VAL A 185 9.93 13.81 13.03
C VAL A 185 11.20 14.51 12.57
N LEU A 186 11.10 15.77 12.14
CA LEU A 186 12.23 16.64 11.82
C LEU A 186 12.59 17.55 13.01
N ASN A 187 13.76 18.17 12.95
CA ASN A 187 14.21 19.20 13.90
C ASN A 187 14.31 18.73 15.37
N LEU A 188 14.44 17.42 15.61
CA LEU A 188 14.60 16.87 16.95
C LEU A 188 15.90 17.37 17.59
N GLY A 189 15.79 17.79 18.85
CA GLY A 189 16.87 18.41 19.61
C GLY A 189 16.69 19.90 19.85
N LEU A 190 15.64 20.51 19.29
CA LEU A 190 15.28 21.90 19.59
C LEU A 190 14.70 22.02 21.01
N ASN A 191 15.16 23.06 21.71
CA ASN A 191 14.64 23.61 22.95
C ASN A 191 14.92 25.12 22.98
N ASP A 192 14.55 25.80 24.07
CA ASP A 192 14.69 27.26 24.19
C ASP A 192 16.13 27.78 24.06
N GLU A 193 17.10 27.02 24.55
CA GLU A 193 18.51 27.40 24.49
C GLU A 193 19.07 27.16 23.08
N VAL A 194 18.79 25.99 22.52
CA VAL A 194 19.24 25.58 21.18
C VAL A 194 18.61 26.47 20.10
N VAL A 195 17.32 26.83 20.21
CA VAL A 195 16.66 27.70 19.23
C VAL A 195 17.25 29.11 19.26
N ALA A 196 17.64 29.63 20.42
CA ALA A 196 18.30 30.92 20.53
C ALA A 196 19.69 30.90 19.88
N GLY A 197 20.45 29.82 20.06
CA GLY A 197 21.72 29.60 19.37
C GLY A 197 21.57 29.47 17.85
N LEU A 198 20.56 28.72 17.40
CA LEU A 198 20.23 28.56 15.99
C LEU A 198 19.80 29.89 15.36
N ALA A 199 19.01 30.70 16.08
CA ALA A 199 18.58 32.03 15.66
C ALA A 199 19.77 32.97 15.45
N GLY A 200 20.76 32.93 16.34
CA GLY A 200 21.97 33.74 16.21
C GLY A 200 22.83 33.38 14.99
N LYS A 201 22.84 32.10 14.59
CA LYS A 201 23.65 31.61 13.47
C LYS A 201 22.95 31.69 12.11
N SER A 202 21.65 31.41 12.10
CA SER A 202 20.89 31.10 10.88
C SER A 202 19.66 31.99 10.66
N GLY A 203 19.49 33.00 11.51
CA GLY A 203 18.36 33.92 11.47
C GLY A 203 17.20 33.51 12.39
N ALA A 204 16.67 34.48 13.12
CA ALA A 204 15.66 34.24 14.15
C ALA A 204 14.35 33.69 13.58
N ARG A 205 13.89 34.20 12.44
CA ARG A 205 12.64 33.75 11.81
C ARG A 205 12.69 32.25 11.50
N PHE A 206 13.77 31.78 10.86
CA PHE A 206 13.98 30.37 10.52
C PHE A 206 14.03 29.47 11.77
N ALA A 207 14.74 29.90 12.81
CA ALA A 207 14.89 29.10 14.03
C ALA A 207 13.54 28.92 14.75
N TYR A 208 12.77 29.99 14.94
CA TYR A 208 11.46 29.91 15.59
C TYR A 208 10.40 29.24 14.71
N ASP A 209 10.46 29.39 13.37
CA ASP A 209 9.60 28.62 12.46
C ASP A 209 9.87 27.11 12.57
N SER A 210 11.15 26.72 12.59
CA SER A 210 11.55 25.33 12.78
C SER A 210 11.12 24.79 14.14
N TYR A 211 11.14 25.64 15.18
CA TYR A 211 10.75 25.23 16.53
C TYR A 211 9.24 25.05 16.69
N ARG A 212 8.40 25.95 16.14
CA ARG A 212 6.95 25.75 16.17
C ARG A 212 6.53 24.48 15.41
N ARG A 213 7.16 24.20 14.25
CA ARG A 213 6.90 22.99 13.45
C ARG A 213 7.31 21.74 14.21
N PHE A 214 8.46 21.79 14.89
CA PHE A 214 8.88 20.69 15.76
C PHE A 214 7.90 20.43 16.90
N LEU A 215 7.41 21.49 17.56
CA LEU A 215 6.44 21.36 18.65
C LEU A 215 5.13 20.73 18.17
N ASP A 216 4.62 21.11 17.01
CA ASP A 216 3.42 20.52 16.43
C ASP A 216 3.66 19.05 16.07
N MET A 217 4.64 18.78 15.21
CA MET A 217 4.93 17.44 14.69
C MET A 217 5.34 16.47 15.80
N PHE A 218 6.16 16.87 16.77
CA PHE A 218 6.49 16.02 17.92
C PHE A 218 5.26 15.78 18.79
N GLY A 219 4.41 16.80 18.96
CA GLY A 219 3.18 16.71 19.74
C GLY A 219 2.22 15.71 19.10
N ASN A 220 2.04 15.82 17.79
CA ASN A 220 1.16 14.95 17.03
C ASN A 220 1.69 13.52 16.91
N VAL A 221 2.92 13.36 16.42
CA VAL A 221 3.46 12.05 16.09
C VAL A 221 3.90 11.26 17.31
N VAL A 222 4.53 11.93 18.29
CA VAL A 222 5.17 11.25 19.44
C VAL A 222 4.27 11.26 20.66
N MET A 223 3.57 12.37 20.89
CA MET A 223 2.73 12.55 22.08
C MET A 223 1.24 12.32 21.81
N ASP A 224 0.83 12.05 20.57
CA ASP A 224 -0.57 11.81 20.19
C ASP A 224 -1.48 12.99 20.57
N ILE A 225 -1.06 14.21 20.20
CA ILE A 225 -1.81 15.45 20.33
C ILE A 225 -2.41 15.81 18.96
N PRO A 226 -3.73 16.05 18.83
CA PRO A 226 -4.32 16.39 17.55
C PRO A 226 -3.72 17.65 16.90
N HIS A 227 -3.28 17.54 15.64
CA HIS A 227 -2.73 18.66 14.86
C HIS A 227 -3.67 19.88 14.80
N ALA A 228 -4.98 19.64 14.77
CA ALA A 228 -6.02 20.68 14.77
C ALA A 228 -5.88 21.69 15.92
N LEU A 229 -5.37 21.26 17.09
CA LEU A 229 -5.16 22.16 18.23
C LEU A 229 -4.02 23.16 17.97
N PHE A 230 -2.98 22.75 17.24
CA PHE A 230 -1.88 23.64 16.85
C PHE A 230 -2.32 24.60 15.75
N GLU A 231 -3.02 24.09 14.73
CA GLU A 231 -3.60 24.90 13.65
C GLU A 231 -4.61 25.95 14.17
N GLU A 232 -5.40 25.62 15.20
CA GLU A 232 -6.29 26.60 15.84
C GLU A 232 -5.50 27.80 16.40
N ARG A 233 -4.38 27.53 17.12
CA ARG A 233 -3.51 28.58 17.67
C ARG A 233 -2.85 29.42 16.57
N LEU A 234 -2.36 28.77 15.51
CA LEU A 234 -1.79 29.46 14.36
C LEU A 234 -2.84 30.32 13.64
N GLY A 235 -4.05 29.79 13.44
CA GLY A 235 -5.17 30.50 12.83
C GLY A 235 -5.60 31.73 13.65
N GLN A 236 -5.69 31.59 14.97
CA GLN A 236 -5.95 32.70 15.90
C GLN A 236 -4.89 33.81 15.75
N LEU A 237 -3.61 33.45 15.79
CA LEU A 237 -2.53 34.43 15.65
C LEU A 237 -2.53 35.13 14.29
N LYS A 238 -2.77 34.39 13.20
CA LYS A 238 -2.89 34.97 11.86
C LYS A 238 -4.05 35.96 11.76
N ALA A 239 -5.21 35.61 12.32
CA ALA A 239 -6.37 36.50 12.37
C ALA A 239 -6.10 37.76 13.19
N GLU A 240 -5.44 37.65 14.34
CA GLU A 240 -5.04 38.79 15.17
C GLU A 240 -4.04 39.73 14.48
N ARG A 241 -3.14 39.18 13.66
CA ARG A 241 -2.13 39.94 12.90
C ARG A 241 -2.61 40.41 11.53
N GLY A 242 -3.81 40.00 11.10
CA GLY A 242 -4.36 40.36 9.80
C GLY A 242 -3.57 39.79 8.61
N VAL A 243 -2.88 38.66 8.79
CA VAL A 243 -2.09 38.00 7.74
C VAL A 243 -2.81 36.76 7.22
N HIS A 244 -2.57 36.40 5.96
CA HIS A 244 -3.21 35.25 5.33
C HIS A 244 -2.27 34.05 5.19
N LEU A 245 -0.97 34.27 5.03
CA LEU A 245 0.04 33.22 4.87
C LEU A 245 0.92 33.12 6.11
N ASP A 246 1.35 31.89 6.45
CA ASP A 246 2.30 31.64 7.54
C ASP A 246 3.65 32.33 7.28
N THR A 247 3.99 32.55 6.00
CA THR A 247 5.20 33.24 5.59
C THR A 247 5.25 34.68 6.06
N ASP A 248 4.09 35.30 6.24
CA ASP A 248 3.95 36.71 6.59
C ASP A 248 4.15 36.96 8.09
N LEU A 249 4.18 35.90 8.90
CA LEU A 249 4.48 35.99 10.33
C LEU A 249 5.94 36.37 10.56
N THR A 250 6.16 37.31 11.48
CA THR A 250 7.50 37.77 11.85
C THR A 250 8.18 36.82 12.84
N ALA A 251 9.49 37.00 13.05
CA ALA A 251 10.21 36.21 14.06
C ALA A 251 9.66 36.41 15.48
N ALA A 252 9.13 37.60 15.80
CA ALA A 252 8.52 37.88 17.08
C ALA A 252 7.18 37.12 17.24
N ASP A 253 6.34 37.15 16.21
CA ASP A 253 5.07 36.40 16.21
C ASP A 253 5.31 34.89 16.37
N LEU A 254 6.31 34.35 15.66
CA LEU A 254 6.67 32.93 15.76
C LEU A 254 7.20 32.56 17.15
N LYS A 255 7.94 33.47 17.81
CA LYS A 255 8.40 33.27 19.18
C LYS A 255 7.22 33.24 20.17
N ASP A 256 6.23 34.11 19.98
CA ASP A 256 4.99 34.09 20.77
C ASP A 256 4.19 32.81 20.52
N LEU A 257 4.12 32.36 19.26
CA LEU A 257 3.42 31.14 18.87
C LEU A 257 4.04 29.89 19.50
N VAL A 258 5.37 29.82 19.59
CA VAL A 258 6.09 28.73 20.28
C VAL A 258 5.61 28.57 21.73
N GLU A 259 5.41 29.68 22.44
CA GLU A 259 4.90 29.63 23.81
C GLU A 259 3.43 29.19 23.87
N GLN A 260 2.61 29.58 22.89
CA GLN A 260 1.24 29.07 22.77
C GLN A 260 1.23 27.56 22.48
N TYR A 261 2.11 27.07 21.62
CA TYR A 261 2.21 25.64 21.29
C TYR A 261 2.64 24.82 22.50
N LYS A 262 3.58 25.31 23.33
CA LYS A 262 3.94 24.64 24.59
C LYS A 262 2.77 24.54 25.57
N LYS A 263 1.85 25.51 25.57
CA LYS A 263 0.64 25.43 26.41
C LYS A 263 -0.29 24.31 25.96
N VAL A 264 -0.40 24.05 24.65
CA VAL A 264 -1.22 22.94 24.11
C VAL A 264 -0.81 21.59 24.73
N TYR A 265 0.49 21.36 24.95
CA TYR A 265 0.98 20.14 25.60
C TYR A 265 0.42 19.98 27.03
N VAL A 266 0.44 21.07 27.80
CA VAL A 266 -0.06 21.08 29.18
C VAL A 266 -1.59 20.98 29.20
N GLU A 267 -2.27 21.68 28.31
CA GLU A 267 -3.73 21.69 28.21
C GLU A 267 -4.30 20.32 27.82
N TYR A 268 -3.66 19.61 26.89
CA TYR A 268 -4.17 18.33 26.36
C TYR A 268 -3.64 17.09 27.09
N LYS A 269 -2.34 17.03 27.43
CA LYS A 269 -1.73 15.86 28.09
C LYS A 269 -1.45 16.07 29.58
N GLY A 270 -1.51 17.30 30.08
CA GLY A 270 -1.09 17.63 31.45
C GLY A 270 0.43 17.60 31.67
N GLU A 271 1.21 17.41 30.60
CA GLU A 271 2.66 17.30 30.64
C GLU A 271 3.32 18.44 29.87
N LYS A 272 4.53 18.82 30.26
CA LYS A 272 5.31 19.84 29.54
C LYS A 272 6.03 19.21 28.35
N PHE A 273 6.27 20.01 27.32
CA PHE A 273 7.15 19.63 26.23
C PHE A 273 8.56 19.23 26.76
N PRO A 274 9.10 18.06 26.38
CA PRO A 274 10.40 17.60 26.86
C PRO A 274 11.53 18.47 26.29
N THR A 275 12.24 19.20 27.13
CA THR A 275 13.35 20.08 26.71
C THR A 275 14.69 19.37 26.59
N ASP A 276 14.86 18.18 27.19
CA ASP A 276 16.04 17.33 27.02
C ASP A 276 15.99 16.62 25.65
N PRO A 277 16.94 16.90 24.74
CA PRO A 277 17.02 16.25 23.44
C PRO A 277 17.15 14.73 23.49
N LYS A 278 17.80 14.17 24.52
CA LYS A 278 17.92 12.72 24.66
C LYS A 278 16.57 12.10 25.00
N LYS A 279 15.78 12.77 25.84
CA LYS A 279 14.41 12.34 26.12
C LYS A 279 13.51 12.44 24.90
N GLN A 280 13.64 13.52 24.11
CA GLN A 280 12.94 13.65 22.83
C GLN A 280 13.27 12.46 21.91
N LEU A 281 14.56 12.09 21.79
CA LEU A 281 15.01 10.99 20.95
C LEU A 281 14.46 9.63 21.42
N GLU A 282 14.49 9.37 22.73
CA GLU A 282 13.95 8.14 23.33
C GLU A 282 12.46 7.97 22.99
N LEU A 283 11.67 9.04 23.21
CA LEU A 283 10.23 9.04 22.94
C LEU A 283 9.95 8.86 21.44
N ALA A 284 10.71 9.53 20.56
CA ALA A 284 10.55 9.39 19.12
C ALA A 284 10.87 7.96 18.63
N VAL A 285 11.90 7.30 19.17
CA VAL A 285 12.21 5.89 18.84
C VAL A 285 11.06 4.97 19.26
N ASN A 286 10.52 5.16 20.48
CA ASN A 286 9.38 4.38 20.97
C ASN A 286 8.14 4.60 20.09
N ALA A 287 7.81 5.84 19.74
CA ALA A 287 6.68 6.16 18.89
C ALA A 287 6.79 5.53 17.50
N VAL A 288 7.99 5.49 16.90
CA VAL A 288 8.19 4.78 15.64
C VAL A 288 7.95 3.28 15.78
N PHE A 289 8.44 2.64 16.86
CA PHE A 289 8.15 1.22 17.10
C PHE A 289 6.66 0.97 17.35
N ASP A 290 5.98 1.84 18.09
CA ASP A 290 4.53 1.74 18.32
C ASP A 290 3.72 1.91 17.03
N SER A 291 4.16 2.80 16.13
CA SER A 291 3.49 3.03 14.84
C SER A 291 3.42 1.78 13.96
N TRP A 292 4.31 0.81 14.18
CA TRP A 292 4.31 -0.47 13.46
C TRP A 292 2.98 -1.22 13.64
N ASP A 293 2.38 -1.17 14.82
CA ASP A 293 1.13 -1.87 15.15
C ASP A 293 -0.10 -0.95 15.10
N SER A 294 0.02 0.21 14.46
CA SER A 294 -1.11 1.11 14.25
C SER A 294 -2.21 0.43 13.41
N PRO A 295 -3.51 0.74 13.66
CA PRO A 295 -4.62 0.19 12.87
C PRO A 295 -4.43 0.41 11.36
N ARG A 296 -3.95 1.60 10.97
CA ARG A 296 -3.64 1.96 9.58
C ARG A 296 -2.54 1.09 8.98
N ALA A 297 -1.43 0.86 9.69
CA ALA A 297 -0.34 0.02 9.21
C ALA A 297 -0.78 -1.45 9.09
N ASN A 298 -1.57 -1.94 10.04
CA ASN A 298 -2.18 -3.27 10.00
C ASN A 298 -3.11 -3.45 8.79
N LYS A 299 -4.01 -2.48 8.54
CA LYS A 299 -4.90 -2.48 7.37
C LYS A 299 -4.10 -2.43 6.06
N TYR A 300 -3.08 -1.57 5.95
CA TYR A 300 -2.23 -1.51 4.75
C TYR A 300 -1.52 -2.85 4.48
N ARG A 301 -0.94 -3.48 5.51
CA ARG A 301 -0.31 -4.80 5.37
C ARG A 301 -1.32 -5.87 4.97
N SER A 302 -2.54 -5.81 5.50
CA SER A 302 -3.63 -6.73 5.14
C SER A 302 -4.04 -6.57 3.67
N ILE A 303 -4.30 -5.34 3.21
CA ILE A 303 -4.67 -5.03 1.81
C ILE A 303 -3.59 -5.51 0.85
N ASN A 304 -2.32 -5.25 1.17
CA ASN A 304 -1.18 -5.63 0.33
C ASN A 304 -0.68 -7.07 0.59
N GLN A 305 -1.37 -7.85 1.43
CA GLN A 305 -1.03 -9.24 1.78
C GLN A 305 0.42 -9.42 2.27
N ILE A 306 0.94 -8.43 3.01
CA ILE A 306 2.31 -8.42 3.51
C ILE A 306 2.39 -9.25 4.80
N THR A 307 3.03 -10.41 4.72
CA THR A 307 3.29 -11.29 5.87
C THR A 307 4.79 -11.51 6.11
N GLY A 308 5.18 -11.84 7.34
CA GLY A 308 6.55 -12.24 7.67
C GLY A 308 7.54 -11.10 7.99
N LEU A 309 7.09 -9.84 7.98
CA LEU A 309 7.90 -8.72 8.43
C LEU A 309 8.02 -8.71 9.97
N LYS A 310 9.24 -8.47 10.47
CA LYS A 310 9.54 -8.46 11.92
C LYS A 310 9.14 -7.15 12.61
N GLY A 311 9.14 -6.04 11.88
CA GLY A 311 9.01 -4.70 12.45
C GLY A 311 9.41 -3.61 11.46
N THR A 312 9.51 -2.39 11.96
CA THR A 312 10.11 -1.24 11.24
C THR A 312 11.50 -0.92 11.78
N ALA A 313 12.39 -0.42 10.93
CA ALA A 313 13.63 0.21 11.37
C ALA A 313 13.38 1.70 11.73
N VAL A 314 14.30 2.28 12.49
CA VAL A 314 14.31 3.72 12.81
C VAL A 314 15.60 4.33 12.28
N ASN A 315 15.49 5.31 11.40
CA ASN A 315 16.63 6.02 10.82
C ASN A 315 16.76 7.36 11.55
N ILE A 316 17.85 7.55 12.28
CA ILE A 316 18.17 8.80 12.96
C ILE A 316 19.28 9.48 12.14
N GLN A 317 18.99 10.64 11.59
CA GLN A 317 19.88 11.30 10.62
C GLN A 317 20.07 12.77 10.96
N CYS A 318 21.29 13.29 10.78
CA CYS A 318 21.57 14.71 10.93
C CYS A 318 20.66 15.57 10.03
N MET A 319 20.10 16.64 10.59
CA MET A 319 19.27 17.59 9.84
C MET A 319 20.10 18.37 8.83
N VAL A 320 19.48 18.58 7.67
CA VAL A 320 19.90 19.54 6.66
C VAL A 320 18.69 20.41 6.34
N PHE A 321 18.90 21.71 6.22
CA PHE A 321 17.82 22.70 6.16
C PHE A 321 17.67 23.28 4.75
N GLY A 322 16.52 23.05 4.14
CA GLY A 322 16.13 23.68 2.88
C GLY A 322 15.51 25.08 3.05
N ASN A 323 15.32 25.53 4.30
CA ASN A 323 14.61 26.75 4.67
C ASN A 323 15.51 27.83 5.32
N MET A 324 16.80 27.86 4.98
CA MET A 324 17.75 28.89 5.47
C MET A 324 17.84 30.12 4.55
N GLY A 325 16.86 30.33 3.67
CA GLY A 325 16.87 31.42 2.68
C GLY A 325 16.84 30.94 1.23
N ASP A 326 17.08 31.85 0.30
CA ASP A 326 16.84 31.63 -1.14
C ASP A 326 17.92 30.79 -1.84
N THR A 327 19.05 30.56 -1.18
CA THR A 327 20.11 29.62 -1.60
C THR A 327 19.92 28.21 -1.04
N SER A 328 18.78 27.97 -0.38
CA SER A 328 18.39 26.67 0.18
C SER A 328 17.04 26.24 -0.38
N GLY A 329 16.82 24.92 -0.46
CA GLY A 329 15.56 24.37 -0.91
C GLY A 329 15.50 22.86 -0.75
N THR A 330 14.35 22.27 -1.03
CA THR A 330 14.14 20.83 -0.95
C THR A 330 13.30 20.36 -2.11
N GLY A 331 13.51 19.12 -2.53
CA GLY A 331 12.82 18.57 -3.67
C GLY A 331 12.72 17.07 -3.65
N VAL A 332 11.78 16.59 -4.46
CA VAL A 332 11.53 15.17 -4.70
C VAL A 332 11.48 14.98 -6.21
N LEU A 333 12.22 14.01 -6.72
CA LEU A 333 12.23 13.70 -8.14
C LEU A 333 12.25 12.21 -8.42
N PHE A 334 11.82 11.87 -9.61
CA PHE A 334 12.01 10.61 -10.27
C PHE A 334 13.02 10.81 -11.40
N THR A 335 13.95 9.87 -11.55
CA THR A 335 14.96 9.94 -12.61
C THR A 335 14.36 9.83 -14.02
N ARG A 336 13.16 9.23 -14.13
CA ARG A 336 12.31 9.19 -15.32
C ARG A 336 10.87 9.45 -14.93
N ASN A 337 10.03 9.88 -15.87
CA ASN A 337 8.62 10.16 -15.60
C ASN A 337 7.89 8.88 -15.11
N PRO A 338 7.33 8.85 -13.89
CA PRO A 338 6.71 7.65 -13.34
C PRO A 338 5.36 7.30 -13.98
N SER A 339 4.72 8.25 -14.68
CA SER A 339 3.42 8.06 -15.34
C SER A 339 3.55 7.65 -16.81
N THR A 340 4.46 8.27 -17.55
CA THR A 340 4.65 8.02 -18.99
C THR A 340 5.83 7.09 -19.29
N GLY A 341 6.82 7.05 -18.41
CA GLY A 341 8.09 6.35 -18.61
C GLY A 341 9.14 7.13 -19.41
N GLU A 342 8.85 8.38 -19.79
CA GLU A 342 9.79 9.24 -20.53
C GLU A 342 11.11 9.44 -19.77
N ASN A 343 12.24 9.30 -20.46
CA ASN A 343 13.57 9.50 -19.91
C ASN A 343 13.90 11.00 -19.74
N LYS A 344 13.25 11.62 -18.75
CA LYS A 344 13.45 13.01 -18.33
C LYS A 344 13.28 13.09 -16.82
N LEU A 345 14.17 13.83 -16.14
CA LEU A 345 14.01 14.11 -14.71
C LEU A 345 12.63 14.73 -14.47
N TYR A 346 11.89 14.12 -13.56
CA TYR A 346 10.51 14.46 -13.29
C TYR A 346 10.34 14.70 -11.79
N GLY A 347 10.12 15.93 -11.37
CA GLY A 347 10.06 16.24 -9.95
C GLY A 347 9.69 17.67 -9.65
N GLU A 348 9.57 17.91 -8.35
CA GLU A 348 9.14 19.18 -7.78
C GLU A 348 10.23 19.70 -6.83
N PHE A 349 10.38 21.02 -6.77
CA PHE A 349 11.35 21.72 -5.95
C PHE A 349 10.70 22.95 -5.30
N LEU A 350 11.05 23.22 -4.05
CA LEU A 350 10.65 24.43 -3.33
C LEU A 350 11.87 25.12 -2.74
N ILE A 351 12.03 26.40 -3.09
CA ILE A 351 13.02 27.30 -2.51
C ILE A 351 12.55 27.73 -1.12
N ASN A 352 13.50 27.77 -0.18
CA ASN A 352 13.30 28.21 1.19
C ASN A 352 12.14 27.45 1.87
N ALA A 353 12.23 26.12 1.89
CA ALA A 353 11.18 25.21 2.34
C ALA A 353 11.75 23.94 2.99
N GLN A 354 10.93 23.22 3.76
CA GLN A 354 11.25 21.87 4.24
C GLN A 354 10.46 20.81 3.47
N GLY A 355 10.91 19.55 3.53
CA GLY A 355 10.28 18.45 2.77
C GLY A 355 8.79 18.28 3.07
N GLU A 356 8.36 18.63 4.29
CA GLU A 356 6.96 18.69 4.68
C GLU A 356 6.13 19.61 3.78
N ASP A 357 6.64 20.80 3.44
CA ASP A 357 5.93 21.78 2.61
C ASP A 357 5.71 21.26 1.17
N VAL A 358 6.62 20.41 0.68
CA VAL A 358 6.50 19.75 -0.64
C VAL A 358 5.40 18.69 -0.59
N VAL A 359 5.33 17.92 0.49
CA VAL A 359 4.35 16.82 0.63
C VAL A 359 2.95 17.35 0.92
N ALA A 360 2.82 18.33 1.81
CA ALA A 360 1.55 18.94 2.19
C ALA A 360 0.94 19.78 1.06
N GLY A 361 1.74 20.26 0.11
CA GLY A 361 1.25 21.04 -1.03
C GLY A 361 0.59 22.37 -0.62
N ILE A 362 0.94 22.90 0.56
CA ILE A 362 0.51 24.22 1.05
C ILE A 362 1.06 25.32 0.11
N ARG A 363 2.31 25.14 -0.34
CA ARG A 363 2.93 25.95 -1.39
C ARG A 363 2.88 25.16 -2.69
N THR A 364 2.52 25.83 -3.78
CA THR A 364 2.57 25.24 -5.12
C THR A 364 4.02 24.87 -5.44
N PRO A 365 4.34 23.57 -5.61
CA PRO A 365 5.68 23.14 -5.92
C PRO A 365 6.10 23.63 -7.31
N GLN A 366 7.38 23.95 -7.48
CA GLN A 366 7.92 24.40 -8.76
C GLN A 366 8.53 23.21 -9.51
N ASP A 367 8.61 23.27 -10.83
CA ASP A 367 9.29 22.26 -11.63
C ASP A 367 10.78 22.19 -11.23
N ILE A 368 11.35 20.99 -11.20
CA ILE A 368 12.78 20.73 -10.95
C ILE A 368 13.71 21.56 -11.84
N VAL A 369 13.26 21.96 -13.04
CA VAL A 369 14.00 22.88 -13.93
C VAL A 369 14.26 24.23 -13.27
N THR A 370 13.43 24.67 -12.33
CA THR A 370 13.63 25.94 -11.61
C THR A 370 14.92 25.93 -10.77
N MET A 371 15.26 24.76 -10.20
CA MET A 371 16.51 24.58 -9.45
C MET A 371 17.74 24.85 -10.33
N LYS A 372 17.68 24.52 -11.63
CA LYS A 372 18.76 24.79 -12.58
C LYS A 372 19.09 26.29 -12.68
N ASN A 373 18.08 27.16 -12.53
CA ASN A 373 18.25 28.61 -12.65
C ASN A 373 18.74 29.22 -11.33
N CYS A 374 18.22 28.77 -10.19
CA CYS A 374 18.53 29.35 -8.89
C CYS A 374 19.80 28.78 -8.24
N MET A 375 20.08 27.49 -8.46
CA MET A 375 21.16 26.73 -7.82
C MET A 375 21.87 25.81 -8.84
N PRO A 376 22.54 26.36 -9.86
CA PRO A 376 23.04 25.60 -11.01
C PRO A 376 24.09 24.54 -10.64
N GLU A 377 24.96 24.82 -9.65
CA GLU A 377 25.99 23.87 -9.21
C GLU A 377 25.36 22.65 -8.53
N ALA A 378 24.43 22.88 -7.60
CA ALA A 378 23.68 21.81 -6.94
C ALA A 378 22.83 21.01 -7.94
N TYR A 379 22.24 21.66 -8.94
CA TYR A 379 21.49 20.98 -9.99
C TYR A 379 22.38 20.07 -10.84
N LYS A 380 23.60 20.53 -11.18
CA LYS A 380 24.56 19.70 -11.93
C LYS A 380 24.97 18.46 -11.12
N GLU A 381 25.30 18.63 -9.83
CA GLU A 381 25.60 17.50 -8.94
C GLU A 381 24.40 16.55 -8.80
N LEU A 382 23.17 17.08 -8.78
CA LEU A 382 21.95 16.28 -8.71
C LEU A 382 21.76 15.40 -9.95
N VAL A 383 21.99 15.96 -11.15
CA VAL A 383 21.91 15.19 -12.41
C VAL A 383 22.95 14.07 -12.41
N GLU A 384 24.19 14.36 -12.02
CA GLU A 384 25.26 13.35 -11.91
C GLU A 384 24.88 12.24 -10.91
N ASN A 385 24.34 12.62 -9.74
CA ASN A 385 23.88 11.67 -8.72
C ASN A 385 22.71 10.81 -9.23
N CYS A 386 21.79 11.36 -10.02
CA CYS A 386 20.70 10.61 -10.64
C CYS A 386 21.23 9.52 -11.58
N GLU A 387 22.20 9.85 -12.43
CA GLU A 387 22.81 8.88 -13.35
C GLU A 387 23.59 7.79 -12.61
N ILE A 388 24.32 8.15 -11.55
CA ILE A 388 25.01 7.19 -10.67
C ILE A 388 24.00 6.22 -10.07
N LEU A 389 22.90 6.73 -9.54
CA LEU A 389 21.86 5.93 -8.90
C LEU A 389 21.17 4.98 -9.90
N GLU A 390 20.76 5.47 -11.09
CA GLU A 390 20.16 4.60 -12.12
C GLU A 390 21.12 3.48 -12.54
N ARG A 391 22.40 3.81 -12.74
CA ARG A 391 23.42 2.84 -13.17
C ARG A 391 23.71 1.80 -12.10
N HIS A 392 23.76 2.21 -10.84
CA HIS A 392 24.06 1.35 -9.70
C HIS A 392 22.89 0.42 -9.34
N TYR A 393 21.67 0.95 -9.32
CA TYR A 393 20.46 0.20 -8.98
C TYR A 393 19.82 -0.52 -10.17
N LYS A 394 20.20 -0.14 -11.40
CA LYS A 394 19.68 -0.69 -12.65
C LYS A 394 18.16 -0.56 -12.73
N ASP A 395 17.67 0.62 -12.36
CA ASP A 395 16.25 0.95 -12.29
C ASP A 395 16.04 2.47 -12.19
N MET A 396 14.81 2.93 -12.45
CA MET A 396 14.40 4.31 -12.21
C MET A 396 14.26 4.53 -10.70
N MET A 397 14.76 5.68 -10.25
CA MET A 397 14.89 6.00 -8.84
C MET A 397 13.98 7.17 -8.45
N ASP A 398 13.31 7.03 -7.32
CA ASP A 398 12.62 8.09 -6.58
C ASP A 398 13.57 8.60 -5.50
N ILE A 399 13.87 9.89 -5.54
CA ILE A 399 14.95 10.56 -4.81
C ILE A 399 14.38 11.76 -4.07
N GLU A 400 14.73 11.86 -2.79
CA GLU A 400 14.50 13.07 -1.98
C GLU A 400 15.86 13.73 -1.71
N PHE A 401 15.92 15.04 -1.88
CA PHE A 401 17.15 15.81 -1.69
C PHE A 401 16.85 17.17 -1.06
N THR A 402 17.89 17.74 -0.43
CA THR A 402 17.87 19.10 0.11
C THR A 402 19.13 19.82 -0.30
N VAL A 403 18.98 21.08 -0.69
CA VAL A 403 20.07 22.01 -0.88
C VAL A 403 20.11 22.92 0.34
N GLN A 404 21.24 22.97 1.02
CA GLN A 404 21.49 23.90 2.12
C GLN A 404 22.62 24.82 1.71
N GLU A 405 22.32 26.10 1.52
CA GLU A 405 23.29 27.13 1.13
C GLU A 405 24.16 26.69 -0.06
N ASN A 406 23.51 26.34 -1.18
CA ASN A 406 24.10 25.80 -2.41
C ASN A 406 24.75 24.41 -2.32
N ARG A 407 24.78 23.76 -1.15
CA ARG A 407 25.29 22.39 -1.01
C ARG A 407 24.19 21.35 -1.13
N LEU A 408 24.32 20.42 -2.08
CA LEU A 408 23.37 19.31 -2.26
C LEU A 408 23.57 18.21 -1.22
N TRP A 409 22.46 17.66 -0.73
CA TRP A 409 22.40 16.51 0.13
C TRP A 409 21.32 15.52 -0.33
N MET A 410 21.70 14.25 -0.43
CA MET A 410 20.82 13.15 -0.79
C MET A 410 20.21 12.55 0.48
N LEU A 411 18.89 12.66 0.63
CA LEU A 411 18.19 12.27 1.87
C LEU A 411 17.57 10.87 1.77
N GLN A 412 17.16 10.47 0.57
CA GLN A 412 16.56 9.17 0.33
C GLN A 412 16.71 8.80 -1.14
N CYS A 413 16.88 7.51 -1.41
CA CYS A 413 16.57 6.94 -2.71
C CYS A 413 15.80 5.63 -2.54
N ARG A 414 14.97 5.30 -3.52
CA ARG A 414 14.32 3.99 -3.65
C ARG A 414 13.95 3.73 -5.10
N SER A 415 13.66 2.49 -5.45
CA SER A 415 13.04 2.19 -6.74
C SER A 415 11.72 2.95 -6.84
N GLY A 416 11.59 3.81 -7.85
CA GLY A 416 10.44 4.68 -7.97
C GLY A 416 9.18 3.91 -8.37
N LYS A 417 8.09 4.15 -7.63
CA LYS A 417 6.76 3.67 -7.98
C LYS A 417 6.28 4.33 -9.26
N ARG A 418 5.67 3.55 -10.13
CA ARG A 418 5.35 3.94 -11.50
C ARG A 418 4.10 3.20 -11.98
N THR A 419 3.53 3.68 -13.06
CA THR A 419 2.33 3.11 -13.67
C THR A 419 2.69 1.93 -14.56
N GLY A 420 1.69 1.18 -15.02
CA GLY A 420 1.85 0.12 -16.00
C GLY A 420 2.60 0.57 -17.26
N LYS A 421 2.15 1.70 -17.81
CA LYS A 421 2.77 2.34 -18.97
C LYS A 421 4.21 2.75 -18.69
N GLY A 422 4.45 3.41 -17.56
CA GLY A 422 5.79 3.83 -17.15
C GLY A 422 6.74 2.64 -16.95
N ALA A 423 6.28 1.56 -16.31
CA ALA A 423 7.07 0.36 -16.07
C ALA A 423 7.55 -0.29 -17.36
N VAL A 424 6.63 -0.53 -18.31
CA VAL A 424 6.95 -1.16 -19.60
C VAL A 424 7.89 -0.28 -20.41
N ARG A 425 7.59 1.02 -20.52
CA ARG A 425 8.42 1.97 -21.27
C ARG A 425 9.85 2.02 -20.72
N ILE A 426 10.00 2.19 -19.41
CA ILE A 426 11.31 2.27 -18.75
C ILE A 426 12.08 0.96 -18.92
N ALA A 427 11.43 -0.20 -18.77
CA ALA A 427 12.08 -1.48 -18.94
C ALA A 427 12.60 -1.68 -20.37
N VAL A 428 11.83 -1.25 -21.38
CA VAL A 428 12.24 -1.31 -22.79
C VAL A 428 13.39 -0.34 -23.07
N ASP A 429 13.29 0.90 -22.62
CA ASP A 429 14.32 1.92 -22.82
C ASP A 429 15.65 1.49 -22.16
N MET A 430 15.63 0.96 -20.93
CA MET A 430 16.85 0.51 -20.24
C MET A 430 17.54 -0.68 -20.92
N VAL A 431 16.78 -1.54 -21.63
CA VAL A 431 17.36 -2.61 -22.46
C VAL A 431 18.01 -2.02 -23.70
N ASN A 432 17.34 -1.07 -24.37
CA ASN A 432 17.87 -0.38 -25.54
C ASN A 432 19.14 0.42 -25.22
N GLU A 433 19.18 1.04 -24.04
CA GLU A 433 20.34 1.75 -23.47
C GLU A 433 21.44 0.80 -22.99
N LYS A 434 21.22 -0.52 -23.03
CA LYS A 434 22.13 -1.58 -22.54
C LYS A 434 22.46 -1.48 -21.04
N LEU A 435 21.58 -0.84 -20.27
CA LEU A 435 21.71 -0.74 -18.82
C LEU A 435 21.37 -2.06 -18.12
N ILE A 436 20.40 -2.79 -18.67
CA ILE A 436 19.89 -4.07 -18.18
C ILE A 436 19.69 -5.07 -19.33
N ASP A 437 19.62 -6.36 -19.01
CA ASP A 437 19.24 -7.41 -19.95
C ASP A 437 17.73 -7.66 -19.93
N THR A 438 17.22 -8.40 -20.93
CA THR A 438 15.79 -8.70 -21.04
C THR A 438 15.25 -9.50 -19.85
N ARG A 439 16.06 -10.37 -19.24
CA ARG A 439 15.67 -11.11 -18.04
C ARG A 439 15.44 -10.17 -16.86
N THR A 440 16.33 -9.21 -16.64
CA THR A 440 16.12 -8.18 -15.61
C THR A 440 14.90 -7.33 -15.93
N ALA A 441 14.72 -6.91 -17.18
CA ALA A 441 13.58 -6.10 -17.60
C ALA A 441 12.22 -6.75 -17.28
N ILE A 442 12.09 -8.06 -17.53
CA ILE A 442 10.87 -8.83 -17.20
C ILE A 442 10.58 -8.79 -15.69
N MET A 443 11.61 -8.83 -14.84
CA MET A 443 11.46 -8.78 -13.38
C MET A 443 11.14 -7.37 -12.85
N ARG A 444 11.27 -6.31 -13.66
CA ARG A 444 10.96 -4.93 -13.26
C ARG A 444 9.51 -4.54 -13.50
N VAL A 445 8.77 -5.30 -14.31
CA VAL A 445 7.35 -5.09 -14.56
C VAL A 445 6.55 -6.07 -13.71
N GLU A 446 6.06 -5.61 -12.56
CA GLU A 446 5.14 -6.39 -11.70
C GLU A 446 3.86 -6.78 -12.47
N PRO A 447 3.22 -7.94 -12.19
CA PRO A 447 1.98 -8.35 -12.86
C PRO A 447 0.84 -7.33 -12.75
N GLN A 448 0.74 -6.60 -11.63
CA GLN A 448 -0.26 -5.55 -11.46
C GLN A 448 -0.05 -4.36 -12.43
N HIS A 449 1.19 -4.09 -12.86
CA HIS A 449 1.46 -3.08 -13.87
C HIS A 449 0.86 -3.46 -15.24
N LEU A 450 0.85 -4.74 -15.59
CA LEU A 450 0.21 -5.22 -16.82
C LEU A 450 -1.31 -5.11 -16.74
N ASP A 451 -1.90 -5.38 -15.57
CA ASP A 451 -3.34 -5.20 -15.34
C ASP A 451 -3.78 -3.75 -15.57
N GLN A 452 -2.99 -2.76 -15.13
CA GLN A 452 -3.26 -1.34 -15.37
C GLN A 452 -3.32 -0.96 -16.84
N LEU A 453 -2.53 -1.63 -17.70
CA LEU A 453 -2.60 -1.42 -19.15
C LEU A 453 -3.89 -2.00 -19.76
N LEU A 454 -4.58 -2.86 -19.02
CA LEU A 454 -5.91 -3.38 -19.32
C LEU A 454 -7.03 -2.56 -18.68
N HIS A 455 -6.73 -1.44 -18.01
CA HIS A 455 -7.76 -0.57 -17.45
C HIS A 455 -8.46 0.25 -18.53
N PRO A 456 -9.76 0.53 -18.37
CA PRO A 456 -10.52 1.28 -19.36
C PRO A 456 -9.98 2.70 -19.55
N GLN A 457 -10.09 3.20 -20.77
CA GLN A 457 -9.82 4.60 -21.14
C GLN A 457 -11.14 5.28 -21.51
N PHE A 458 -11.21 6.60 -21.60
CA PHE A 458 -12.39 7.22 -22.20
C PHE A 458 -12.44 6.97 -23.70
N GLU A 459 -13.64 6.72 -24.24
CA GLU A 459 -13.85 6.36 -25.64
C GLU A 459 -13.50 7.50 -26.61
N ASP A 460 -13.90 8.72 -26.28
CA ASP A 460 -13.55 9.93 -27.04
C ASP A 460 -13.33 11.10 -26.07
N ALA A 461 -12.07 11.54 -25.97
CA ALA A 461 -11.70 12.68 -25.14
C ALA A 461 -12.27 14.01 -25.63
N SER A 462 -12.57 14.12 -26.93
CA SER A 462 -13.11 15.34 -27.52
C SER A 462 -14.61 15.50 -27.26
N ALA A 463 -15.34 14.40 -27.08
CA ALA A 463 -16.79 14.39 -26.89
C ALA A 463 -17.25 15.02 -25.56
N TYR A 464 -16.46 14.87 -24.49
CA TYR A 464 -16.80 15.41 -23.17
C TYR A 464 -16.20 16.78 -22.86
N LYS A 465 -15.54 17.43 -23.83
CA LYS A 465 -14.80 18.67 -23.60
C LYS A 465 -15.68 19.82 -23.07
N ASN A 466 -16.95 19.85 -23.45
CA ASN A 466 -17.93 20.82 -22.96
C ASN A 466 -18.46 20.52 -21.54
N GLN A 467 -18.12 19.36 -20.98
CA GLN A 467 -18.56 18.89 -19.66
C GLN A 467 -17.40 18.90 -18.65
N VAL A 468 -16.21 19.35 -19.06
CA VAL A 468 -15.07 19.59 -18.16
C VAL A 468 -15.40 20.79 -17.29
N VAL A 469 -15.41 20.58 -15.97
CA VAL A 469 -15.75 21.61 -14.98
C VAL A 469 -14.55 22.15 -14.22
N ALA A 470 -13.48 21.36 -14.15
CA ALA A 470 -12.21 21.80 -13.56
C ALA A 470 -11.04 21.01 -14.16
N THR A 471 -9.82 21.49 -13.93
CA THR A 471 -8.60 20.77 -14.30
C THR A 471 -7.60 20.85 -13.15
N GLY A 472 -7.13 19.69 -12.69
CA GLY A 472 -6.06 19.57 -11.72
C GLY A 472 -4.80 19.00 -12.34
N LEU A 473 -3.90 18.51 -11.49
CA LEU A 473 -2.69 17.82 -11.90
C LEU A 473 -3.00 16.35 -12.24
N PRO A 474 -2.48 15.81 -13.36
CA PRO A 474 -2.67 14.41 -13.77
C PRO A 474 -1.82 13.45 -12.93
N ALA A 475 -2.18 13.31 -11.64
CA ALA A 475 -1.41 12.63 -10.61
C ALA A 475 -1.17 11.14 -10.89
N SER A 476 -2.22 10.44 -11.33
CA SER A 476 -2.16 9.02 -11.69
C SER A 476 -3.08 8.73 -12.88
N PRO A 477 -2.57 8.16 -13.98
CA PRO A 477 -3.33 7.97 -15.21
C PRO A 477 -4.45 6.96 -15.04
N GLY A 478 -5.44 7.05 -15.93
CA GLY A 478 -6.63 6.19 -15.95
C GLY A 478 -7.90 6.98 -16.15
N ALA A 479 -8.98 6.28 -16.49
CA ALA A 479 -10.32 6.84 -16.56
C ALA A 479 -11.15 6.24 -15.43
N ALA A 480 -11.70 7.09 -14.55
CA ALA A 480 -12.59 6.65 -13.48
C ALA A 480 -13.96 7.30 -13.63
N VAL A 481 -15.00 6.52 -13.39
CA VAL A 481 -16.38 6.97 -13.46
C VAL A 481 -17.12 6.42 -12.25
N GLY A 482 -17.71 7.31 -11.46
CA GLY A 482 -18.36 6.92 -10.21
C GLY A 482 -19.15 8.04 -9.58
N GLN A 483 -19.77 7.71 -8.46
CA GLN A 483 -20.56 8.64 -7.67
C GLN A 483 -19.70 9.28 -6.58
N VAL A 484 -19.86 10.59 -6.35
CA VAL A 484 -19.05 11.35 -5.39
C VAL A 484 -19.31 10.92 -3.95
N VAL A 485 -18.24 10.72 -3.18
CA VAL A 485 -18.26 10.53 -1.72
C VAL A 485 -17.15 11.37 -1.08
N PHE A 486 -17.38 11.83 0.16
CA PHE A 486 -16.49 12.78 0.86
C PHE A 486 -15.69 12.17 2.01
N SER A 487 -15.93 10.89 2.34
CA SER A 487 -15.23 10.17 3.39
C SER A 487 -14.70 8.82 2.88
N ALA A 488 -13.59 8.35 3.48
CA ALA A 488 -13.01 7.06 3.15
C ALA A 488 -13.94 5.89 3.57
N GLU A 489 -14.67 6.04 4.67
CA GLU A 489 -15.64 5.04 5.15
C GLU A 489 -16.82 4.88 4.19
N ASP A 490 -17.33 6.00 3.65
CA ASP A 490 -18.40 5.97 2.64
C ASP A 490 -17.90 5.29 1.36
N ALA A 491 -16.67 5.55 0.93
CA ALA A 491 -16.07 4.87 -0.21
C ALA A 491 -15.96 3.35 -0.01
N GLU A 492 -15.51 2.87 1.16
CA GLU A 492 -15.49 1.43 1.49
C GLU A 492 -16.91 0.83 1.51
N THR A 493 -17.86 1.54 2.12
CA THR A 493 -19.26 1.10 2.22
C THR A 493 -19.92 0.97 0.84
N TRP A 494 -19.70 1.94 -0.04
CA TRP A 494 -20.27 1.94 -1.38
C TRP A 494 -19.65 0.88 -2.27
N HIS A 495 -18.34 0.66 -2.13
CA HIS A 495 -17.66 -0.44 -2.80
C HIS A 495 -18.21 -1.80 -2.35
N ALA A 496 -18.46 -1.99 -1.04
CA ALA A 496 -19.08 -3.22 -0.52
C ALA A 496 -20.50 -3.45 -1.05
N GLN A 497 -21.22 -2.38 -1.40
CA GLN A 497 -22.53 -2.43 -2.06
C GLN A 497 -22.43 -2.64 -3.59
N GLY A 498 -21.23 -2.73 -4.16
CA GLY A 498 -21.01 -2.87 -5.60
C GLY A 498 -21.16 -1.56 -6.39
N LYS A 499 -21.20 -0.41 -5.72
CA LYS A 499 -21.23 0.91 -6.38
C LYS A 499 -19.81 1.37 -6.72
N SER A 500 -19.69 2.14 -7.80
CA SER A 500 -18.45 2.83 -8.15
C SER A 500 -18.43 4.21 -7.50
N ALA A 501 -17.45 4.46 -6.63
CA ALA A 501 -17.33 5.73 -5.89
C ALA A 501 -16.12 6.54 -6.37
N ILE A 502 -16.24 7.88 -6.35
CA ILE A 502 -15.13 8.83 -6.54
C ILE A 502 -14.90 9.54 -5.20
N LEU A 503 -13.74 9.32 -4.60
CA LEU A 503 -13.38 9.91 -3.32
C LEU A 503 -12.88 11.35 -3.55
N VAL A 504 -13.60 12.33 -3.00
CA VAL A 504 -13.27 13.75 -3.09
C VAL A 504 -12.86 14.26 -1.71
N ARG A 505 -11.65 14.81 -1.59
CA ARG A 505 -11.11 15.34 -0.33
C ARG A 505 -10.37 16.65 -0.57
N THR A 506 -10.20 17.47 0.47
CA THR A 506 -9.28 18.62 0.38
C THR A 506 -7.85 18.13 0.14
N GLU A 507 -7.42 17.16 0.95
CA GLU A 507 -6.20 16.39 0.83
C GLU A 507 -6.45 15.00 1.44
N THR A 508 -5.66 13.99 1.06
CA THR A 508 -5.77 12.65 1.66
C THR A 508 -4.72 12.46 2.73
N SER A 509 -5.06 11.75 3.80
CA SER A 509 -4.13 11.32 4.84
C SER A 509 -3.92 9.79 4.82
N PRO A 510 -2.99 9.26 5.63
CA PRO A 510 -2.80 7.82 5.79
C PRO A 510 -4.02 7.07 6.35
N GLU A 511 -4.98 7.80 6.93
CA GLU A 511 -6.24 7.24 7.45
C GLU A 511 -7.21 6.92 6.31
N ASP A 512 -7.09 7.60 5.18
CA ASP A 512 -7.98 7.45 4.02
C ASP A 512 -7.66 6.22 3.14
N VAL A 513 -6.56 5.51 3.42
CA VAL A 513 -6.02 4.41 2.59
C VAL A 513 -7.06 3.34 2.25
N GLY A 514 -7.94 3.00 3.20
CA GLY A 514 -9.02 2.05 2.97
C GLY A 514 -9.99 2.50 1.88
N GLY A 515 -10.50 3.74 2.01
CA GLY A 515 -11.40 4.35 1.05
C GLY A 515 -10.76 4.67 -0.30
N MET A 516 -9.50 5.13 -0.30
CA MET A 516 -8.73 5.34 -1.52
C MET A 516 -8.58 4.04 -2.33
N HIS A 517 -8.41 2.90 -1.65
CA HIS A 517 -8.36 1.60 -2.30
C HIS A 517 -9.73 1.13 -2.80
N ALA A 518 -10.81 1.47 -2.11
CA ALA A 518 -12.18 1.11 -2.50
C ALA A 518 -12.72 1.95 -3.67
N ALA A 519 -12.36 3.23 -3.75
CA ALA A 519 -12.84 4.16 -4.77
C ALA A 519 -12.32 3.80 -6.18
N ALA A 520 -13.11 4.11 -7.20
CA ALA A 520 -12.71 3.99 -8.61
C ALA A 520 -11.71 5.07 -9.01
N GLY A 521 -11.81 6.27 -8.43
CA GLY A 521 -10.89 7.38 -8.65
C GLY A 521 -10.85 8.34 -7.46
N ILE A 522 -9.83 9.18 -7.43
CA ILE A 522 -9.54 10.11 -6.33
C ILE A 522 -9.38 11.53 -6.89
N LEU A 523 -10.03 12.50 -6.27
CA LEU A 523 -9.91 13.93 -6.57
C LEU A 523 -9.51 14.71 -5.32
N THR A 524 -8.43 15.50 -5.39
CA THR A 524 -8.03 16.38 -4.28
C THR A 524 -7.92 17.84 -4.67
N ALA A 525 -8.29 18.73 -3.74
CA ALA A 525 -8.20 20.18 -3.93
C ALA A 525 -6.75 20.67 -3.85
N ARG A 526 -5.97 20.11 -2.91
CA ARG A 526 -4.56 20.41 -2.69
C ARG A 526 -3.67 19.21 -3.02
N GLY A 527 -2.36 19.45 -3.05
CA GLY A 527 -1.34 18.42 -3.25
C GLY A 527 -0.76 18.36 -4.67
N GLY A 528 0.57 18.35 -4.76
CA GLY A 528 1.32 18.23 -6.02
C GLY A 528 1.37 16.80 -6.56
N MET A 529 2.22 16.58 -7.57
CA MET A 529 2.46 15.27 -8.18
C MET A 529 3.13 14.28 -7.22
N THR A 530 3.73 14.77 -6.13
CA THR A 530 4.33 13.96 -5.05
C THR A 530 3.48 13.91 -3.77
N SER A 531 2.24 14.40 -3.81
CA SER A 531 1.32 14.33 -2.68
C SER A 531 0.97 12.88 -2.28
N HIS A 532 0.45 12.71 -1.06
CA HIS A 532 0.01 11.42 -0.55
C HIS A 532 -0.95 10.69 -1.53
N ALA A 533 -1.99 11.39 -1.99
CA ALA A 533 -2.95 10.88 -2.96
C ALA A 533 -2.25 10.39 -4.24
N ALA A 534 -1.39 11.22 -4.82
CA ALA A 534 -0.71 10.95 -6.07
C ALA A 534 0.20 9.72 -5.99
N VAL A 535 1.02 9.61 -4.93
CA VAL A 535 1.96 8.49 -4.75
C VAL A 535 1.24 7.17 -4.51
N VAL A 536 0.21 7.18 -3.65
CA VAL A 536 -0.55 5.97 -3.30
C VAL A 536 -1.40 5.51 -4.50
N ALA A 537 -2.09 6.43 -5.18
CA ALA A 537 -2.91 6.10 -6.34
C ALA A 537 -2.09 5.50 -7.49
N ARG A 538 -0.89 6.04 -7.77
CA ARG A 538 0.04 5.45 -8.76
C ARG A 538 0.47 4.03 -8.37
N GLY A 539 0.71 3.80 -7.08
CA GLY A 539 1.07 2.47 -6.56
C GLY A 539 0.01 1.41 -6.84
N TRP A 540 -1.27 1.78 -6.81
CA TRP A 540 -2.39 0.88 -7.11
C TRP A 540 -2.88 0.98 -8.57
N GLY A 541 -2.40 1.94 -9.34
CA GLY A 541 -2.89 2.21 -10.68
C GLY A 541 -4.31 2.75 -10.72
N LYS A 542 -4.73 3.48 -9.68
CA LYS A 542 -6.04 4.14 -9.66
C LYS A 542 -5.94 5.51 -10.28
N CYS A 543 -7.00 5.92 -10.98
CA CYS A 543 -7.11 7.27 -11.52
C CYS A 543 -7.08 8.30 -10.39
N CYS A 544 -6.20 9.29 -10.50
CA CYS A 544 -6.10 10.37 -9.52
C CYS A 544 -5.87 11.71 -10.21
N VAL A 545 -6.66 12.71 -9.83
CA VAL A 545 -6.45 14.11 -10.17
C VAL A 545 -6.19 14.85 -8.86
N SER A 546 -5.03 15.48 -8.70
CA SER A 546 -4.67 16.18 -7.45
C SER A 546 -4.48 17.67 -7.66
N GLY A 547 -4.47 18.45 -6.58
CA GLY A 547 -4.15 19.88 -6.65
C GLY A 547 -5.13 20.69 -7.51
N CYS A 548 -6.40 20.30 -7.56
CA CYS A 548 -7.43 21.03 -8.30
C CYS A 548 -7.90 22.23 -7.49
N ALA A 549 -7.17 23.35 -7.58
CA ALA A 549 -7.39 24.54 -6.74
C ALA A 549 -8.77 25.20 -6.89
N ASP A 550 -9.46 24.92 -8.01
CA ASP A 550 -10.79 25.46 -8.31
C ASP A 550 -11.91 24.83 -7.47
N ILE A 551 -11.62 23.70 -6.80
CA ILE A 551 -12.63 22.98 -6.02
C ILE A 551 -12.61 23.39 -4.55
N ARG A 552 -13.79 23.52 -3.94
CA ARG A 552 -13.97 23.66 -2.49
C ARG A 552 -14.79 22.48 -1.98
N VAL A 553 -14.20 21.72 -1.07
CA VAL A 553 -14.86 20.58 -0.44
C VAL A 553 -15.48 21.04 0.88
N ASN A 554 -16.77 20.76 1.08
CA ASN A 554 -17.45 20.97 2.35
C ASN A 554 -17.89 19.60 2.89
N ASP A 555 -17.14 19.10 3.86
CA ASP A 555 -17.37 17.78 4.47
C ASP A 555 -18.69 17.75 5.27
N ASP A 556 -19.04 18.83 5.97
CA ASP A 556 -20.26 18.90 6.79
C ASP A 556 -21.55 18.87 5.96
N MET A 557 -21.56 19.62 4.86
CA MET A 557 -22.69 19.68 3.93
C MET A 557 -22.66 18.54 2.90
N LYS A 558 -21.56 17.77 2.84
CA LYS A 558 -21.30 16.74 1.83
C LYS A 558 -21.51 17.25 0.40
N VAL A 559 -20.85 18.36 0.07
CA VAL A 559 -20.88 18.97 -1.27
C VAL A 559 -19.49 19.38 -1.76
N LEU A 560 -19.33 19.28 -3.08
CA LEU A 560 -18.21 19.80 -3.84
C LEU A 560 -18.66 21.05 -4.60
N LEU A 561 -17.95 22.15 -4.40
CA LEU A 561 -18.20 23.41 -5.11
C LEU A 561 -17.10 23.65 -6.15
N ILE A 562 -17.49 24.01 -7.36
CA ILE A 562 -16.58 24.41 -8.45
C ILE A 562 -17.14 25.70 -9.06
N GLY A 563 -16.63 26.85 -8.63
CA GLY A 563 -17.31 28.12 -8.89
C GLY A 563 -18.74 28.13 -8.34
N ASP A 564 -19.72 28.38 -9.20
CA ASP A 564 -21.16 28.36 -8.84
C ASP A 564 -21.80 26.95 -8.90
N LEU A 565 -21.07 25.96 -9.42
CA LEU A 565 -21.56 24.59 -9.56
C LEU A 565 -21.48 23.85 -8.22
N VAL A 566 -22.58 23.20 -7.83
CA VAL A 566 -22.68 22.37 -6.62
C VAL A 566 -22.90 20.92 -7.01
N ILE A 567 -21.98 20.04 -6.63
CA ILE A 567 -22.07 18.59 -6.85
C ILE A 567 -22.26 17.92 -5.49
N ARG A 568 -23.34 17.16 -5.32
CA ARG A 568 -23.70 16.50 -4.06
C ARG A 568 -23.18 15.07 -3.96
N GLU A 569 -23.13 14.54 -2.75
CA GLU A 569 -22.84 13.11 -2.53
C GLU A 569 -23.81 12.24 -3.35
N GLY A 570 -23.25 11.27 -4.06
CA GLY A 570 -24.00 10.36 -4.93
C GLY A 570 -24.17 10.82 -6.38
N GLU A 571 -23.84 12.06 -6.72
CA GLU A 571 -23.85 12.51 -8.11
C GLU A 571 -22.68 11.92 -8.89
N TRP A 572 -22.88 11.73 -10.19
CA TRP A 572 -21.88 11.10 -11.07
C TRP A 572 -20.87 12.13 -11.56
N ILE A 573 -19.59 11.77 -11.41
CA ILE A 573 -18.48 12.47 -12.07
C ILE A 573 -17.55 11.45 -12.73
N SER A 574 -16.80 11.95 -13.70
CA SER A 574 -15.75 11.21 -14.38
C SER A 574 -14.43 11.95 -14.23
N LEU A 575 -13.35 11.20 -13.98
CA LEU A 575 -12.01 11.73 -13.82
C LEU A 575 -11.11 11.19 -14.92
N ASN A 576 -10.38 12.09 -15.58
CA ASN A 576 -9.29 11.72 -16.47
C ASN A 576 -7.95 11.98 -15.78
N GLY A 577 -7.39 10.96 -15.15
CA GLY A 577 -6.12 11.04 -14.45
C GLY A 577 -4.91 11.23 -15.37
N SER A 578 -5.08 11.09 -16.69
CA SER A 578 -4.02 11.31 -17.68
C SER A 578 -3.90 12.77 -18.11
N THR A 579 -5.03 13.51 -18.14
CA THR A 579 -5.08 14.94 -18.53
C THR A 579 -5.30 15.87 -17.34
N GLY A 580 -5.77 15.35 -16.20
CA GLY A 580 -6.14 16.14 -15.03
C GLY A 580 -7.57 16.67 -15.09
N GLU A 581 -8.37 16.29 -16.08
CA GLU A 581 -9.72 16.83 -16.28
C GLU A 581 -10.74 16.21 -15.30
N VAL A 582 -11.55 17.07 -14.69
CA VAL A 582 -12.73 16.71 -13.89
C VAL A 582 -13.97 16.96 -14.75
N ILE A 583 -14.74 15.91 -15.00
CA ILE A 583 -15.81 15.90 -16.01
C ILE A 583 -17.13 15.59 -15.32
N LEU A 584 -18.16 16.39 -15.59
CA LEU A 584 -19.50 16.13 -15.10
C LEU A 584 -20.12 14.88 -15.73
N GLY A 585 -20.88 14.14 -14.92
CA GLY A 585 -21.68 13.01 -15.39
C GLY A 585 -20.86 11.75 -15.67
N LYS A 586 -21.53 10.79 -16.31
CA LYS A 586 -21.02 9.45 -16.59
C LYS A 586 -20.50 9.37 -18.03
N GLN A 587 -19.19 9.38 -18.22
CA GLN A 587 -18.59 9.24 -19.54
C GLN A 587 -18.42 7.78 -19.97
N PRO A 588 -18.54 7.45 -21.26
CA PRO A 588 -18.33 6.10 -21.77
C PRO A 588 -16.85 5.73 -21.74
N LEU A 589 -16.59 4.46 -21.41
CA LEU A 589 -15.25 3.89 -21.33
C LEU A 589 -15.02 2.92 -22.50
N ALA A 590 -13.87 3.04 -23.15
CA ALA A 590 -13.40 2.15 -24.20
C ALA A 590 -12.44 1.07 -23.66
N PRO A 591 -12.36 -0.08 -24.34
CA PRO A 591 -11.34 -1.08 -24.09
C PRO A 591 -9.94 -0.50 -24.40
N PRO A 592 -8.91 -0.93 -23.66
CA PRO A 592 -7.56 -0.39 -23.78
C PRO A 592 -6.92 -0.72 -25.13
N ALA A 593 -6.12 0.22 -25.64
CA ALA A 593 -5.29 0.02 -26.82
C ALA A 593 -3.91 -0.54 -26.44
N MET A 594 -3.45 -1.56 -27.19
CA MET A 594 -2.10 -2.14 -27.04
C MET A 594 -1.04 -1.14 -27.52
N SER A 595 -0.03 -0.85 -26.69
CA SER A 595 1.12 -0.03 -27.08
C SER A 595 2.21 -0.86 -27.78
N SER A 596 3.04 -0.21 -28.61
CA SER A 596 4.18 -0.86 -29.29
C SER A 596 5.19 -1.45 -28.29
N ASP A 597 5.47 -0.73 -27.20
CA ASP A 597 6.44 -1.15 -26.18
C ASP A 597 5.93 -2.38 -25.40
N LEU A 598 4.62 -2.49 -25.20
CA LEU A 598 4.01 -3.67 -24.59
C LEU A 598 4.19 -4.90 -25.46
N ALA A 599 4.03 -4.78 -26.79
CA ALA A 599 4.27 -5.90 -27.71
C ALA A 599 5.73 -6.38 -27.66
N THR A 600 6.69 -5.47 -27.63
CA THR A 600 8.12 -5.80 -27.48
C THR A 600 8.40 -6.50 -26.15
N PHE A 601 7.87 -5.97 -25.05
CA PHE A 601 8.03 -6.54 -23.72
C PHE A 601 7.41 -7.95 -23.62
N MET A 602 6.20 -8.13 -24.13
CA MET A 602 5.51 -9.43 -24.14
C MET A 602 6.24 -10.46 -25.00
N ALA A 603 6.87 -10.04 -26.10
CA ALA A 603 7.72 -10.94 -26.89
C ALA A 603 8.91 -11.48 -26.07
N TRP A 604 9.53 -10.66 -25.21
CA TRP A 604 10.59 -11.14 -24.30
C TRP A 604 10.05 -12.11 -23.25
N ALA A 605 8.89 -11.79 -22.66
CA ALA A 605 8.23 -12.68 -21.71
C ALA A 605 7.91 -14.05 -22.34
N ASP A 606 7.39 -14.05 -23.58
CA ASP A 606 7.08 -15.25 -24.35
C ASP A 606 8.31 -16.09 -24.68
N GLN A 607 9.47 -15.46 -24.93
CA GLN A 607 10.72 -16.17 -25.19
C GLN A 607 11.29 -16.84 -23.94
N VAL A 608 11.13 -16.22 -22.77
CA VAL A 608 11.71 -16.71 -21.51
C VAL A 608 10.81 -17.76 -20.83
N ARG A 609 9.49 -17.63 -20.95
CA ARG A 609 8.55 -18.51 -20.25
C ARG A 609 8.61 -19.95 -20.76
N ARG A 610 8.54 -20.90 -19.82
CA ARG A 610 8.43 -22.34 -20.12
C ARG A 610 6.98 -22.80 -20.23
N LEU A 611 6.08 -22.21 -19.42
CA LEU A 611 4.67 -22.57 -19.40
C LEU A 611 3.95 -21.99 -20.61
N LYS A 612 3.07 -22.79 -21.21
CA LYS A 612 2.11 -22.29 -22.20
C LYS A 612 0.95 -21.60 -21.49
N VAL A 613 0.49 -20.49 -22.05
CA VAL A 613 -0.67 -19.75 -21.54
C VAL A 613 -1.85 -20.07 -22.44
N MET A 614 -2.85 -20.73 -21.87
CA MET A 614 -4.10 -21.10 -22.52
C MET A 614 -5.22 -20.23 -21.95
N ALA A 615 -6.33 -20.09 -22.67
CA ALA A 615 -7.48 -19.32 -22.22
C ALA A 615 -8.64 -20.19 -21.75
N ASN A 616 -9.43 -19.64 -20.84
CA ASN A 616 -10.75 -20.15 -20.51
C ASN A 616 -11.75 -19.32 -21.31
N ALA A 617 -12.32 -19.86 -22.37
CA ALA A 617 -13.23 -19.14 -23.24
C ALA A 617 -14.35 -20.07 -23.73
N ASP A 618 -15.57 -19.58 -23.62
CA ASP A 618 -16.78 -20.37 -23.84
C ASP A 618 -17.58 -19.88 -25.06
N THR A 619 -17.18 -18.76 -25.68
CA THR A 619 -17.79 -18.20 -26.89
C THR A 619 -16.76 -17.92 -27.98
N PRO A 620 -17.17 -17.84 -29.27
CA PRO A 620 -16.26 -17.49 -30.36
C PRO A 620 -15.57 -16.12 -30.18
N ASN A 621 -16.29 -15.13 -29.64
CA ASN A 621 -15.75 -13.79 -29.41
C ASN A 621 -14.71 -13.77 -28.30
N ASP A 622 -14.95 -14.52 -27.21
CA ASP A 622 -13.99 -14.65 -26.11
C ASP A 622 -12.75 -15.41 -26.57
N ALA A 623 -12.92 -16.45 -27.40
CA ALA A 623 -11.82 -17.20 -27.98
C ALA A 623 -10.94 -16.31 -28.88
N LEU A 624 -11.56 -15.48 -29.72
CA LEU A 624 -10.85 -14.52 -30.57
C LEU A 624 -10.13 -13.46 -29.73
N THR A 625 -10.80 -12.90 -28.72
CA THR A 625 -10.21 -11.91 -27.80
C THR A 625 -9.01 -12.49 -27.06
N ALA A 626 -9.16 -13.70 -26.53
CA ALA A 626 -8.08 -14.41 -25.85
C ALA A 626 -6.89 -14.68 -26.78
N ARG A 627 -7.15 -15.06 -28.04
CA ARG A 627 -6.12 -15.24 -29.06
C ARG A 627 -5.40 -13.92 -29.36
N ASN A 628 -6.14 -12.83 -29.52
CA ASN A 628 -5.57 -11.49 -29.74
C ASN A 628 -4.68 -11.06 -28.56
N ASN A 629 -5.00 -11.50 -27.34
CA ASN A 629 -4.18 -11.30 -26.14
C ASN A 629 -3.02 -12.29 -25.99
N GLY A 630 -2.74 -13.14 -27.01
CA GLY A 630 -1.60 -14.04 -27.03
C GLY A 630 -1.85 -15.45 -26.48
N ALA A 631 -3.11 -15.83 -26.23
CA ALA A 631 -3.43 -17.20 -25.80
C ALA A 631 -3.05 -18.24 -26.88
N GLN A 632 -2.41 -19.32 -26.45
CA GLN A 632 -1.89 -20.36 -27.35
C GLN A 632 -2.89 -21.50 -27.61
N GLY A 633 -4.13 -21.33 -27.17
CA GLY A 633 -5.20 -22.31 -27.25
C GLY A 633 -6.25 -22.12 -26.16
N ILE A 634 -7.32 -22.91 -26.21
CA ILE A 634 -8.33 -22.97 -25.16
C ILE A 634 -7.99 -24.12 -24.21
N GLY A 635 -7.77 -23.80 -22.94
CA GLY A 635 -7.48 -24.78 -21.88
C GLY A 635 -8.76 -25.29 -21.22
N LEU A 636 -9.83 -24.50 -21.26
CA LEU A 636 -11.14 -24.85 -20.72
C LEU A 636 -12.24 -24.13 -21.50
N CYS A 637 -13.22 -24.90 -21.98
CA CYS A 637 -14.45 -24.44 -22.60
C CYS A 637 -15.62 -25.05 -21.83
N ARG A 638 -16.37 -24.24 -21.09
CA ARG A 638 -17.50 -24.66 -20.26
C ARG A 638 -18.78 -24.64 -21.09
N THR A 639 -19.25 -25.82 -21.49
CA THR A 639 -20.45 -25.97 -22.32
C THR A 639 -21.73 -25.52 -21.64
N GLU A 640 -21.75 -25.45 -20.31
CA GLU A 640 -22.88 -25.01 -19.52
C GLU A 640 -23.24 -23.55 -19.82
N HIS A 641 -22.23 -22.69 -19.99
CA HIS A 641 -22.42 -21.27 -20.29
C HIS A 641 -23.06 -21.03 -21.66
N MET A 642 -22.83 -21.92 -22.63
CA MET A 642 -23.41 -21.86 -23.97
C MET A 642 -24.93 -22.01 -23.96
N PHE A 643 -25.50 -22.63 -22.92
CA PHE A 643 -26.95 -22.80 -22.80
C PHE A 643 -27.66 -21.57 -22.22
N PHE A 644 -26.93 -20.67 -21.55
CA PHE A 644 -27.49 -19.45 -20.95
C PHE A 644 -27.49 -18.24 -21.89
N ALA A 645 -26.94 -18.38 -23.11
CA ALA A 645 -26.82 -17.28 -24.07
C ALA A 645 -28.17 -16.73 -24.58
N SER A 646 -29.27 -17.49 -24.47
CA SER A 646 -30.61 -17.04 -24.85
C SER A 646 -31.71 -17.85 -24.16
N ASP A 647 -32.89 -17.25 -24.03
CA ASP A 647 -34.08 -17.91 -23.47
C ASP A 647 -34.49 -19.17 -24.24
N GLU A 648 -34.23 -19.25 -25.54
CA GLU A 648 -34.53 -20.43 -26.36
C GLU A 648 -33.67 -21.63 -25.97
N ARG A 649 -32.37 -21.41 -25.74
CA ARG A 649 -31.43 -22.44 -25.31
C ARG A 649 -31.73 -22.90 -23.88
N ILE A 650 -32.08 -21.97 -23.00
CA ILE A 650 -32.55 -22.27 -21.64
C ILE A 650 -33.82 -23.13 -21.69
N LYS A 651 -34.79 -22.78 -22.55
CA LYS A 651 -36.02 -23.56 -22.75
C LYS A 651 -35.74 -24.96 -23.30
N ALA A 652 -34.78 -25.12 -24.22
CA ALA A 652 -34.36 -26.42 -24.73
C ALA A 652 -33.75 -27.30 -23.63
N VAL A 653 -32.89 -26.74 -22.77
CA VAL A 653 -32.35 -27.45 -21.59
C VAL A 653 -33.46 -27.78 -20.59
N ARG A 654 -34.37 -26.86 -20.29
CA ARG A 654 -35.52 -27.12 -19.39
C ARG A 654 -36.39 -28.26 -19.91
N LYS A 655 -36.66 -28.32 -21.22
CA LYS A 655 -37.37 -29.44 -21.86
C LYS A 655 -36.65 -30.77 -21.68
N MET A 656 -35.32 -30.79 -21.77
CA MET A 656 -34.51 -31.98 -21.53
C MET A 656 -34.59 -32.43 -20.05
N ILE A 657 -34.52 -31.50 -19.10
CA ILE A 657 -34.61 -31.80 -17.66
C ILE A 657 -36.01 -32.32 -17.27
N MET A 658 -37.06 -31.72 -17.83
CA MET A 658 -38.46 -32.10 -17.56
C MET A 658 -38.92 -33.33 -18.36
N ALA A 659 -38.08 -33.90 -19.22
CA ALA A 659 -38.43 -35.06 -20.03
C ALA A 659 -38.60 -36.32 -19.17
N VAL A 660 -39.82 -36.89 -19.22
CA VAL A 660 -40.20 -38.10 -18.48
C VAL A 660 -39.82 -39.37 -19.25
N THR A 661 -39.84 -39.31 -20.59
CA THR A 661 -39.53 -40.43 -21.48
C THR A 661 -38.19 -40.25 -22.20
N ILE A 662 -37.63 -41.35 -22.70
CA ILE A 662 -36.37 -41.33 -23.47
C ILE A 662 -36.57 -40.59 -24.79
N GLU A 663 -37.75 -40.74 -25.41
CA GLU A 663 -38.14 -40.10 -26.66
C GLU A 663 -38.20 -38.57 -26.50
N GLN A 664 -38.83 -38.09 -25.42
CA GLN A 664 -38.86 -36.65 -25.09
C GLN A 664 -37.46 -36.10 -24.80
N ARG A 665 -36.62 -36.88 -24.10
CA ARG A 665 -35.23 -36.47 -23.80
C ARG A 665 -34.39 -36.39 -25.07
N LYS A 666 -34.52 -37.36 -25.99
CA LYS A 666 -33.85 -37.34 -27.31
C LYS A 666 -34.28 -36.14 -28.13
N ALA A 667 -35.59 -35.89 -28.25
CA ALA A 667 -36.10 -34.74 -28.97
C ALA A 667 -35.57 -33.41 -28.40
N ALA A 668 -35.45 -33.29 -27.06
CA ALA A 668 -34.87 -32.11 -26.43
C ALA A 668 -33.35 -31.99 -26.64
N LEU A 669 -32.61 -33.11 -26.68
CA LEU A 669 -31.18 -33.12 -27.01
C LEU A 669 -30.92 -32.74 -28.48
N ASP A 670 -31.79 -33.18 -29.40
CA ASP A 670 -31.69 -32.82 -30.82
C ASP A 670 -31.89 -31.33 -31.05
N LEU A 671 -32.69 -30.65 -30.21
CA LEU A 671 -32.80 -29.19 -30.20
C LEU A 671 -31.51 -28.49 -29.73
N LEU A 672 -30.72 -29.12 -28.85
CA LEU A 672 -29.46 -28.56 -28.35
C LEU A 672 -28.29 -28.76 -29.32
N LEU A 673 -28.36 -29.82 -30.15
CA LEU A 673 -27.33 -30.16 -31.12
C LEU A 673 -26.94 -29.01 -32.08
N PRO A 674 -27.86 -28.30 -32.76
CA PRO A 674 -27.49 -27.22 -33.67
C PRO A 674 -26.83 -26.04 -32.93
N TYR A 675 -27.29 -25.73 -31.71
CA TYR A 675 -26.71 -24.67 -30.89
C TYR A 675 -25.26 -24.98 -30.50
N GLN A 676 -25.02 -26.17 -29.94
CA GLN A 676 -23.69 -26.63 -29.55
C GLN A 676 -22.75 -26.72 -30.76
N ARG A 677 -23.22 -27.28 -31.88
CA ARG A 677 -22.43 -27.38 -33.10
C ARG A 677 -22.03 -26.00 -33.63
N SER A 678 -22.97 -25.07 -33.71
CA SER A 678 -22.72 -23.71 -34.18
C SER A 678 -21.67 -23.00 -33.32
N ASP A 679 -21.76 -23.10 -32.00
CA ASP A 679 -20.81 -22.46 -31.09
C ASP A 679 -19.42 -23.06 -31.20
N PHE A 680 -19.32 -24.40 -31.27
CA PHE A 680 -18.03 -25.08 -31.48
C PHE A 680 -17.40 -24.74 -32.83
N GLU A 681 -18.18 -24.71 -33.91
CA GLU A 681 -17.69 -24.27 -35.22
C GLU A 681 -17.13 -22.84 -35.15
N GLY A 682 -17.80 -21.93 -34.44
CA GLY A 682 -17.32 -20.57 -34.20
C GLY A 682 -16.02 -20.53 -33.40
N ILE A 683 -15.92 -21.29 -32.30
CA ILE A 683 -14.72 -21.37 -31.47
C ILE A 683 -13.55 -21.97 -32.25
N PHE A 684 -13.78 -23.06 -33.00
CA PHE A 684 -12.76 -23.68 -33.84
C PHE A 684 -12.25 -22.70 -34.91
N ARG A 685 -13.16 -21.94 -35.53
CA ARG A 685 -12.79 -20.91 -36.52
C ARG A 685 -11.96 -19.80 -35.89
N ALA A 686 -12.33 -19.31 -34.71
CA ALA A 686 -11.59 -18.27 -34.00
C ALA A 686 -10.16 -18.71 -33.62
N MET A 687 -9.99 -20.01 -33.33
CA MET A 687 -8.72 -20.60 -32.90
C MET A 687 -7.91 -21.25 -34.04
N ASP A 688 -8.32 -21.09 -35.29
CA ASP A 688 -7.61 -21.66 -36.44
C ASP A 688 -6.33 -20.85 -36.71
N ASP A 689 -5.21 -21.34 -36.16
CA ASP A 689 -3.86 -20.93 -36.52
C ASP A 689 -2.99 -22.18 -36.76
N THR A 690 -2.09 -22.07 -37.74
CA THR A 690 -1.14 -23.10 -38.16
C THR A 690 -0.22 -23.59 -37.02
N LYS A 691 -0.05 -22.81 -35.94
CA LYS A 691 0.74 -23.18 -34.74
C LYS A 691 -0.05 -23.93 -33.64
N VAL A 692 -1.39 -23.97 -33.69
CA VAL A 692 -2.26 -24.53 -32.63
C VAL A 692 -2.81 -25.93 -32.97
N LYS A 693 -2.65 -26.36 -34.24
CA LYS A 693 -3.17 -27.64 -34.75
C LYS A 693 -2.71 -28.88 -33.98
N ASP A 694 -1.52 -28.86 -33.37
CA ASP A 694 -0.98 -30.02 -32.62
C ASP A 694 -1.60 -30.20 -31.22
N ILE A 695 -2.23 -29.15 -30.66
CA ILE A 695 -2.78 -29.19 -29.29
C ILE A 695 -4.28 -29.48 -29.31
N LEU A 696 -5.03 -28.93 -30.27
CA LEU A 696 -6.47 -29.19 -30.40
C LEU A 696 -6.78 -30.69 -30.61
N LYS A 697 -5.93 -31.41 -31.34
CA LYS A 697 -6.05 -32.88 -31.49
C LYS A 697 -5.80 -33.66 -30.19
N LYS A 698 -4.96 -33.15 -29.28
CA LYS A 698 -4.61 -33.84 -28.01
C LYS A 698 -5.57 -33.50 -26.86
N ILE A 699 -6.10 -32.28 -26.80
CA ILE A 699 -7.04 -31.86 -25.75
C ILE A 699 -8.43 -32.48 -25.96
N PHE A 700 -8.90 -32.58 -27.20
CA PHE A 700 -10.23 -33.17 -27.47
C PHE A 700 -10.27 -34.70 -27.41
N GLY A 701 -9.12 -35.38 -27.31
CA GLY A 701 -9.06 -36.81 -26.95
C GLY A 701 -9.61 -37.10 -25.54
N LEU A 702 -9.63 -36.11 -24.64
CA LEU A 702 -10.29 -36.21 -23.33
C LEU A 702 -11.81 -35.95 -23.43
N ILE A 703 -12.24 -35.03 -24.30
CA ILE A 703 -13.66 -34.63 -24.45
C ILE A 703 -14.49 -35.71 -25.15
N PHE A 704 -13.87 -36.53 -26.00
CA PHE A 704 -14.55 -37.63 -26.71
C PHE A 704 -14.62 -38.96 -25.92
N ASN A 705 -14.16 -39.03 -24.67
CA ASN A 705 -14.16 -40.27 -23.89
C ASN A 705 -15.42 -40.41 -23.01
N PHE A 706 -16.60 -40.27 -23.60
CA PHE A 706 -17.91 -40.45 -22.95
C PHE A 706 -18.34 -41.93 -22.83
N ARG A 707 -17.41 -42.88 -22.83
CA ARG A 707 -17.71 -44.32 -22.86
C ARG A 707 -17.33 -45.12 -21.60
N SER A 708 -16.86 -44.49 -20.52
CA SER A 708 -16.40 -45.25 -19.34
C SER A 708 -16.71 -44.67 -17.95
N MET A 709 -17.71 -43.80 -17.76
CA MET A 709 -18.17 -43.45 -16.41
C MET A 709 -19.47 -44.20 -16.04
N ARG A 710 -19.33 -45.17 -15.13
CA ARG A 710 -20.43 -45.70 -14.28
C ARG A 710 -21.02 -44.57 -13.43
N PRO A 711 -22.28 -44.68 -12.95
CA PRO A 711 -23.03 -43.53 -12.45
C PRO A 711 -22.43 -43.01 -11.14
N LEU A 712 -21.83 -41.83 -11.20
CA LEU A 712 -21.42 -41.05 -10.03
C LEU A 712 -22.61 -40.20 -9.56
N SER A 713 -23.22 -40.63 -8.46
CA SER A 713 -24.36 -40.00 -7.76
C SER A 713 -24.09 -38.62 -7.14
N VAL A 714 -23.00 -37.94 -7.53
CA VAL A 714 -22.52 -36.70 -6.87
C VAL A 714 -22.87 -35.44 -7.66
N HIS A 715 -23.19 -35.54 -8.96
CA HIS A 715 -23.50 -34.37 -9.79
C HIS A 715 -24.97 -33.90 -9.73
N ALA A 716 -25.88 -34.74 -9.24
CA ALA A 716 -27.27 -34.33 -9.00
C ALA A 716 -27.38 -33.26 -7.89
N THR A 717 -26.45 -33.25 -6.95
CA THR A 717 -26.46 -32.34 -5.78
C THR A 717 -26.08 -30.90 -6.15
N ILE A 718 -25.17 -30.72 -7.11
CA ILE A 718 -24.70 -29.40 -7.57
C ILE A 718 -25.75 -28.73 -8.46
N PHE A 719 -26.41 -29.49 -9.33
CA PHE A 719 -27.51 -28.98 -10.15
C PHE A 719 -28.73 -28.60 -9.30
N CYS A 720 -29.01 -29.35 -8.23
CA CYS A 720 -30.02 -28.98 -7.25
C CYS A 720 -29.68 -27.63 -6.59
N HIS A 721 -28.45 -27.42 -6.12
CA HIS A 721 -28.06 -26.19 -5.41
C HIS A 721 -28.17 -24.91 -6.26
N VAL A 722 -27.88 -24.97 -7.56
CA VAL A 722 -28.01 -23.82 -8.47
C VAL A 722 -29.49 -23.47 -8.73
N ILE A 723 -30.38 -24.47 -8.75
CA ILE A 723 -31.82 -24.27 -8.86
C ILE A 723 -32.40 -23.74 -7.54
N THR A 724 -31.94 -24.22 -6.37
CA THR A 724 -32.37 -23.68 -5.07
C THR A 724 -31.93 -22.23 -4.87
N ALA A 725 -30.74 -21.85 -5.32
CA ALA A 725 -30.25 -20.47 -5.24
C ALA A 725 -31.04 -19.51 -6.14
N SER A 726 -31.45 -19.97 -7.34
CA SER A 726 -32.28 -19.18 -8.26
C SER A 726 -33.72 -19.03 -7.78
N PHE A 727 -34.28 -20.04 -7.09
CA PHE A 727 -35.61 -19.96 -6.47
C PHE A 727 -35.63 -19.06 -5.22
N CYS A 728 -34.58 -19.06 -4.40
CA CYS A 728 -34.48 -18.16 -3.24
C CYS A 728 -34.43 -16.67 -3.67
N ASN A 729 -33.73 -16.34 -4.76
CA ASN A 729 -33.66 -14.97 -5.25
C ASN A 729 -34.97 -14.48 -5.90
N LEU A 730 -35.77 -15.37 -6.49
CA LEU A 730 -37.11 -15.02 -7.00
C LEU A 730 -38.15 -14.88 -5.87
N GLN A 731 -38.03 -15.64 -4.78
CA GLN A 731 -38.93 -15.52 -3.62
C GLN A 731 -38.66 -14.25 -2.79
N CYS A 732 -37.41 -13.79 -2.68
CA CYS A 732 -37.10 -12.53 -2.00
C CYS A 732 -37.55 -11.29 -2.77
N THR A 733 -37.64 -11.35 -4.10
CA THR A 733 -38.19 -10.24 -4.92
C THR A 733 -39.72 -10.20 -4.87
N PHE A 734 -40.41 -11.35 -4.80
CA PHE A 734 -41.87 -11.39 -4.65
C PHE A 734 -42.39 -11.07 -3.24
N HIS A 735 -41.57 -11.20 -2.18
CA HIS A 735 -41.97 -10.82 -0.82
C HIS A 735 -41.75 -9.34 -0.48
N HIS A 736 -41.05 -8.58 -1.33
CA HIS A 736 -40.86 -7.14 -1.12
C HIS A 736 -41.86 -6.25 -1.89
N GLU A 737 -42.54 -6.78 -2.92
CA GLU A 737 -43.57 -6.07 -3.68
C GLU A 737 -45.02 -6.38 -3.25
N ALA A 738 -45.24 -7.33 -2.31
CA ALA A 738 -46.57 -7.71 -1.84
C ALA A 738 -46.98 -7.12 -0.47
N THR A 739 -46.17 -6.23 0.12
CA THR A 739 -46.42 -5.64 1.47
C THR A 739 -46.61 -4.11 1.45
N PHE A 740 -46.79 -3.51 0.27
CA PHE A 740 -47.28 -2.14 0.11
C PHE A 740 -48.46 -2.15 -0.88
N GLY A 741 -49.60 -2.61 -0.39
CA GLY A 741 -50.81 -2.73 -1.19
C GLY A 741 -51.94 -3.46 -0.47
N ILE A 742 -52.26 -3.01 0.75
CA ILE A 742 -53.58 -2.95 1.45
C ILE A 742 -53.32 -2.40 2.85
#